data_AF-A0A328ZVC2-F1
#
_entry.id   AF-A0A328ZVC2-F1
#
_cell.length_a   1.000
_cell.length_b   1.000
_cell.length_c   1.000
_cell.angle_alpha   90.00
_cell.angle_beta   90.00
_cell.angle_gamma   90.00
#
_symmetry.space_group_name_H-M   'P 1'
#
loop_
_entity.id
_entity.type
_entity.pdbx_description
1 polymer ?
#
loop_
_entity_poly.entity_id
_entity_poly.type
_entity_poly.pdbx_seq_one_letter_code
_entity_poly.pdbx_strand_id
1 'polypeptide(L)'
;MKGVGDRPGRPLQAIAAVPLREYRPATAGPGAVASASAGTVPGLAGRAREQRAAESSMAPRAKVLGKRPHADSAVVPAGIARAKTEAPARGDHVKISAAEIAHIIGLKAADRENRSLRSIVMGQGGSTYKNVSKYIDAHGALRDPQVVTKFADYDQHKASIEASLRKLGHPLPQEGPAAEGGASHERKTLTAQGVHDSLVQRIESGKHVSNASMQRWARATTWKKERLAERLSKMPDYADYQHRIEPLLKQLKILGPDESLPEPAEKVLDFFDAEKLASALRLTLERRQAKAEGRTKRNDPSLAKPLHEEVGMSSRLTLSSWMLADGSLNKSLGIVSRLPKYDDWQEEIKELLRALGHHKTADDLPKVAQRKKDMQASVIARALEWIAEDRSRLPRVFASQLGVSGMSLVEYIGSDGAHFDFDRIAALADYATHFESIRGSLQRMGRGDVAASLREPPAQVLLPSGEAVQARMSVSAFLGRAEAHLDQIADVAKLLRDNPGMDMDTAANLIGASKPTVRILLDGRGAVRDARSIEGHFDGMDSASSARLPQLLDRLSRRLEGSEAAPAAAGGPMKTMLLKGYSVSKLQPSAVVASRADGPRAGTGQPQPAVTVAEPGAGGSQEIDDIPTGIALTEQDEDDAPQPRPRGRSVARVPDRTIIVDHRTEQPSVGSGDMLKRIYRNENASLVRPPRSFEPDRQRQPLRWLSTVLKQEFPGGLEVQCYFEPRESEGKNKGVVVVSSNSTKVNADLEAFLMGGRLQALLAEKAPAQPLSKHAPREQRHLAKLASRMEGVDPHPTEASTAVLEAIAAGRFRVPRHDYDSGPTPFLHAERRIKDYVRDAFDAPLELDRLAGTMRPCGNCADELDAGPERPRGPFFMSKASRPGVTGKEDIERNVRERRGTSVTMARGGRLTFKHDSDSDSDIDG
;
A
#
# COMPACT_ATOMS: atom_id res chain seq x y z
N MET A 1 -29.35 53.32 28.58
CA MET A 1 -30.13 53.34 29.83
C MET A 1 -29.43 52.47 30.88
N LYS A 2 -29.81 52.56 32.17
CA LYS A 2 -29.32 51.73 33.31
C LYS A 2 -29.20 50.23 32.92
N GLY A 3 -28.28 49.42 33.45
CA GLY A 3 -27.24 49.56 34.49
C GLY A 3 -26.56 48.18 34.71
N VAL A 4 -25.87 47.97 35.84
CA VAL A 4 -24.99 46.80 36.18
C VAL A 4 -23.60 46.90 35.50
N GLY A 5 -22.46 46.70 36.20
CA GLY A 5 -22.23 46.52 37.64
C GLY A 5 -20.74 46.36 37.96
N ASP A 6 -20.20 47.16 38.89
CA ASP A 6 -18.78 47.21 39.26
C ASP A 6 -18.34 46.13 40.26
N ARG A 7 -17.13 45.57 40.09
CA ARG A 7 -16.11 45.32 41.15
C ARG A 7 -14.81 44.69 40.58
N PRO A 8 -13.65 44.78 41.27
CA PRO A 8 -12.62 45.71 40.79
C PRO A 8 -11.28 45.04 40.40
N GLY A 9 -10.43 45.82 39.72
CA GLY A 9 -9.17 45.35 39.16
C GLY A 9 -8.07 44.99 40.18
N ARG A 10 -7.16 44.11 39.73
CA ARG A 10 -5.83 43.90 40.33
C ARG A 10 -4.77 44.63 39.50
N PRO A 11 -3.74 45.24 40.12
CA PRO A 11 -2.72 45.99 39.40
C PRO A 11 -1.71 45.09 38.69
N LEU A 12 -1.26 45.54 37.52
CA LEU A 12 -0.08 44.99 36.83
C LEU A 12 1.18 45.36 37.64
N GLN A 13 1.90 44.36 38.15
CA GLN A 13 3.25 44.57 38.64
C GLN A 13 4.24 44.53 37.47
N ALA A 14 4.99 45.61 37.30
CA ALA A 14 6.10 45.67 36.36
C ALA A 14 7.24 44.76 36.84
N ILE A 15 7.69 43.82 36.01
CA ILE A 15 8.90 43.05 36.25
C ILE A 15 10.07 43.84 35.67
N ALA A 16 11.07 44.13 36.51
CA ALA A 16 12.20 44.97 36.18
C ALA A 16 13.14 44.34 35.13
N ALA A 17 13.79 45.19 34.35
CA ALA A 17 14.83 44.79 33.42
C ALA A 17 16.06 44.24 34.16
N VAL A 18 16.56 43.08 33.72
CA VAL A 18 17.85 42.52 34.15
C VAL A 18 18.93 43.01 33.19
N PRO A 19 20.04 43.63 33.66
CA PRO A 19 21.05 44.18 32.79
C PRO A 19 21.88 43.10 32.08
N LEU A 20 22.24 43.35 30.83
CA LEU A 20 23.14 42.53 30.03
C LEU A 20 24.52 42.47 30.70
N ARG A 21 25.01 41.25 30.94
CA ARG A 21 26.35 41.02 31.48
C ARG A 21 27.34 40.94 30.31
N GLU A 22 28.20 41.95 30.18
CA GLU A 22 29.23 42.01 29.14
C GLU A 22 30.16 40.80 29.19
N TYR A 23 30.38 40.15 28.05
CA TYR A 23 31.35 39.07 27.92
C TYR A 23 32.62 39.60 27.25
N ARG A 24 33.64 39.96 28.05
CA ARG A 24 34.97 40.31 27.56
C ARG A 24 35.66 39.07 26.96
N PRO A 25 36.15 39.10 25.70
CA PRO A 25 37.11 38.12 25.24
C PRO A 25 38.47 38.34 25.91
N ALA A 26 39.14 37.25 26.28
CA ALA A 26 40.46 37.32 26.90
C ALA A 26 41.55 37.68 25.88
N THR A 27 42.35 38.69 26.20
CA THR A 27 43.57 39.03 25.48
C THR A 27 44.70 38.06 25.86
N ALA A 28 45.27 37.37 24.87
CA ALA A 28 46.56 36.69 24.99
C ALA A 28 47.60 37.45 24.14
N GLY A 29 48.67 37.89 24.79
CA GLY A 29 49.74 38.70 24.18
C GLY A 29 50.76 37.88 23.36
N PRO A 30 51.77 38.56 22.78
CA PRO A 30 52.57 38.04 21.68
C PRO A 30 53.84 37.29 22.11
N GLY A 31 54.34 36.44 21.22
CA GLY A 31 55.66 35.83 21.28
C GLY A 31 56.28 35.66 19.90
N ALA A 32 57.19 36.56 19.52
CA ALA A 32 58.19 36.34 18.46
C ALA A 32 59.36 35.50 19.05
N VAL A 33 60.41 35.02 18.35
CA VAL A 33 61.13 35.46 17.13
C VAL A 33 61.82 34.23 16.49
N ALA A 34 62.38 34.43 15.28
CA ALA A 34 63.41 33.64 14.57
C ALA A 34 62.89 32.55 13.61
N SER A 35 62.91 32.71 12.27
CA SER A 35 63.98 33.08 11.32
C SER A 35 64.91 31.93 10.93
N ALA A 36 64.75 31.43 9.69
CA ALA A 36 65.84 31.32 8.70
C ALA A 36 65.31 30.89 7.30
N SER A 37 65.59 31.72 6.30
CA SER A 37 66.14 31.39 4.96
C SER A 37 65.58 30.17 4.18
N ALA A 38 64.86 30.33 3.07
CA ALA A 38 65.27 30.82 1.72
C ALA A 38 65.79 29.71 0.76
N GLY A 39 65.44 29.79 -0.53
CA GLY A 39 65.82 28.82 -1.58
C GLY A 39 64.61 28.29 -2.39
N THR A 40 63.96 29.09 -3.24
CA THR A 40 64.31 29.33 -4.67
C THR A 40 63.69 28.29 -5.64
N VAL A 41 62.79 28.80 -6.50
CA VAL A 41 62.12 28.22 -7.70
C VAL A 41 63.11 28.08 -8.89
N PRO A 42 62.75 27.72 -10.16
CA PRO A 42 61.63 26.94 -10.73
C PRO A 42 62.09 25.84 -11.76
N GLY A 43 61.17 25.19 -12.48
CA GLY A 43 61.46 24.37 -13.68
C GLY A 43 60.52 23.17 -13.86
N LEU A 44 59.30 23.27 -14.41
CA LEU A 44 58.88 23.51 -15.81
C LEU A 44 59.29 22.43 -16.84
N ALA A 45 58.27 21.93 -17.56
CA ALA A 45 58.26 21.29 -18.88
C ALA A 45 58.84 19.85 -19.09
N GLY A 46 57.91 18.89 -19.26
CA GLY A 46 57.49 18.51 -20.63
C GLY A 46 58.00 17.20 -21.24
N ARG A 47 57.04 16.41 -21.75
CA ARG A 47 57.02 15.36 -22.82
C ARG A 47 56.13 14.20 -22.35
N ALA A 48 54.95 13.91 -22.89
CA ALA A 48 54.48 13.70 -24.27
C ALA A 48 54.78 12.28 -24.81
N ARG A 49 53.71 11.63 -25.31
CA ARG A 49 53.69 10.42 -26.19
C ARG A 49 54.17 9.10 -25.55
N GLU A 50 53.72 7.90 -25.95
CA GLU A 50 52.65 7.53 -26.91
C GLU A 50 52.02 6.16 -26.57
N GLN A 51 51.08 5.71 -27.42
CA GLN A 51 50.30 4.48 -27.30
C GLN A 51 51.10 3.20 -27.59
N ARG A 52 50.73 2.09 -26.94
CA ARG A 52 50.53 0.72 -27.48
C ARG A 52 49.92 -0.12 -26.34
N ALA A 53 48.70 -0.66 -26.42
CA ALA A 53 48.13 -1.62 -27.39
C ALA A 53 48.66 -3.05 -27.21
N ALA A 54 47.77 -3.88 -26.63
CA ALA A 54 47.55 -5.32 -26.80
C ALA A 54 48.74 -6.31 -26.83
N GLU A 55 48.69 -7.32 -25.95
CA GLU A 55 48.44 -8.76 -26.26
C GLU A 55 48.69 -9.57 -24.97
N SER A 56 47.69 -10.30 -24.44
CA SER A 56 47.33 -11.68 -24.80
C SER A 56 48.42 -12.71 -24.45
N SER A 57 48.15 -13.55 -23.43
CA SER A 57 48.70 -14.91 -23.31
C SER A 57 47.89 -15.70 -22.27
N MET A 58 47.66 -16.98 -22.54
CA MET A 58 46.79 -17.87 -21.75
C MET A 58 47.58 -18.80 -20.83
N ALA A 59 47.06 -18.96 -19.61
CA ALA A 59 47.03 -20.24 -18.89
C ALA A 59 48.40 -20.87 -18.51
N PRO A 60 48.46 -22.14 -18.04
CA PRO A 60 48.02 -22.52 -16.70
C PRO A 60 49.06 -23.36 -15.92
N ARG A 61 48.90 -23.48 -14.59
CA ARG A 61 49.40 -24.55 -13.67
C ARG A 61 49.17 -24.11 -12.21
N ALA A 62 49.16 -24.96 -11.18
CA ALA A 62 48.79 -26.37 -11.03
C ALA A 62 48.64 -26.66 -9.51
N LYS A 63 47.95 -27.74 -9.13
CA LYS A 63 47.89 -28.21 -7.73
C LYS A 63 49.26 -28.72 -7.26
N VAL A 64 49.68 -28.36 -6.05
CA VAL A 64 50.60 -29.19 -5.24
C VAL A 64 50.17 -29.15 -3.76
N LEU A 65 50.21 -30.29 -3.07
CA LEU A 65 49.94 -30.42 -1.64
C LEU A 65 51.18 -30.06 -0.80
N GLY A 66 50.96 -29.59 0.44
CA GLY A 66 52.01 -29.46 1.45
C GLY A 66 51.48 -29.60 2.88
N LYS A 67 51.46 -30.83 3.43
CA LYS A 67 51.37 -31.09 4.88
C LYS A 67 52.78 -31.29 5.44
N ARG A 68 53.11 -30.68 6.60
CA ARG A 68 54.10 -31.12 7.63
C ARG A 68 54.25 -30.00 8.70
N PRO A 69 54.85 -30.24 9.89
CA PRO A 69 54.30 -31.10 10.95
C PRO A 69 54.36 -30.44 12.36
N HIS A 70 53.98 -31.19 13.41
CA HIS A 70 54.18 -30.81 14.82
C HIS A 70 55.53 -31.31 15.39
N ALA A 71 56.13 -30.50 16.28
CA ALA A 71 57.09 -30.80 17.37
C ALA A 71 57.46 -29.44 18.03
N ASP A 72 57.81 -29.26 19.31
CA ASP A 72 57.82 -30.13 20.51
C ASP A 72 57.94 -29.27 21.80
N SER A 73 57.85 -29.89 22.99
CA SER A 73 58.29 -29.39 24.32
C SER A 73 57.45 -28.28 25.04
N ALA A 74 57.29 -28.25 26.37
CA ALA A 74 57.61 -29.24 27.43
C ALA A 74 56.77 -29.05 28.74
N VAL A 75 56.87 -30.07 29.59
CA VAL A 75 56.32 -30.35 30.95
C VAL A 75 56.45 -29.20 31.98
N VAL A 76 55.49 -28.96 32.91
CA VAL A 76 55.52 -29.22 34.40
C VAL A 76 54.50 -28.25 35.10
N PRO A 77 53.79 -28.54 36.22
CA PRO A 77 53.16 -29.76 36.76
C PRO A 77 51.64 -29.54 37.08
N ALA A 78 51.06 -30.42 37.92
CA ALA A 78 49.63 -30.49 38.26
C ALA A 78 49.11 -29.45 39.27
N GLY A 79 47.78 -29.22 39.23
CA GLY A 79 46.99 -28.96 40.45
C GLY A 79 46.21 -27.63 40.52
N ILE A 80 45.02 -27.59 39.90
CA ILE A 80 43.79 -26.92 40.42
C ILE A 80 42.61 -27.43 39.58
N ALA A 81 41.55 -27.89 40.25
CA ALA A 81 40.33 -28.34 39.57
C ALA A 81 39.60 -27.13 38.97
N ARG A 82 39.42 -27.11 37.64
CA ARG A 82 38.57 -26.12 36.96
C ARG A 82 37.37 -26.82 36.35
N ALA A 83 36.18 -26.44 36.79
CA ALA A 83 34.92 -26.97 36.28
C ALA A 83 34.80 -26.73 34.76
N LYS A 84 34.32 -27.74 34.02
CA LYS A 84 33.89 -27.56 32.63
C LYS A 84 32.63 -26.69 32.60
N THR A 85 32.78 -25.40 32.35
CA THR A 85 31.68 -24.60 31.79
C THR A 85 31.48 -25.03 30.35
N GLU A 86 30.32 -25.60 30.06
CA GLU A 86 29.90 -25.97 28.71
C GLU A 86 29.84 -24.73 27.80
N ALA A 87 30.33 -24.87 26.57
CA ALA A 87 30.14 -23.83 25.56
C ALA A 87 28.70 -23.94 25.00
N PRO A 88 27.86 -22.90 25.09
CA PRO A 88 26.48 -22.98 24.64
C PRO A 88 26.39 -23.14 23.13
N ALA A 89 25.43 -23.96 22.68
CA ALA A 89 25.21 -24.25 21.27
C ALA A 89 24.83 -22.99 20.48
N ARG A 90 25.37 -22.87 19.26
CA ARG A 90 24.94 -21.85 18.29
C ARG A 90 23.56 -22.20 17.76
N GLY A 91 22.52 -21.43 18.08
CA GLY A 91 21.23 -21.65 17.42
C GLY A 91 19.99 -20.93 17.89
N ASP A 92 20.01 -20.11 18.95
CA ASP A 92 18.81 -19.35 19.35
C ASP A 92 18.86 -17.89 18.90
N HIS A 93 17.71 -17.37 18.45
CA HIS A 93 17.55 -15.94 18.21
C HIS A 93 17.63 -15.22 19.55
N VAL A 94 18.69 -14.42 19.75
CA VAL A 94 18.85 -13.57 20.94
C VAL A 94 17.59 -12.72 21.12
N LYS A 95 16.78 -13.11 22.12
CA LYS A 95 15.62 -12.37 22.59
C LYS A 95 16.17 -11.19 23.37
N ILE A 96 15.87 -9.98 22.90
CA ILE A 96 16.10 -8.77 23.67
C ILE A 96 15.34 -8.91 24.99
N SER A 97 16.02 -8.59 26.09
CA SER A 97 15.45 -8.59 27.43
C SER A 97 15.10 -7.16 27.88
N ALA A 98 14.37 -7.02 28.98
CA ALA A 98 14.04 -5.72 29.54
C ALA A 98 15.29 -5.01 30.08
N ALA A 99 16.28 -5.75 30.58
CA ALA A 99 17.61 -5.25 30.93
C ALA A 99 18.29 -4.54 29.75
N GLU A 100 18.29 -5.16 28.57
CA GLU A 100 18.90 -4.59 27.37
C GLU A 100 18.11 -3.35 26.89
N ILE A 101 16.77 -3.38 26.95
CA ILE A 101 15.94 -2.19 26.67
C ILE A 101 16.24 -1.06 27.67
N ALA A 102 16.26 -1.35 28.96
CA ALA A 102 16.54 -0.38 30.01
C ALA A 102 17.92 0.26 29.83
N HIS A 103 18.93 -0.55 29.49
CA HIS A 103 20.28 -0.07 29.22
C HIS A 103 20.32 0.84 27.98
N ILE A 104 19.68 0.45 26.88
CA ILE A 104 19.67 1.24 25.63
C ILE A 104 18.92 2.56 25.80
N ILE A 105 17.75 2.56 26.47
CA ILE A 105 17.01 3.81 26.76
C ILE A 105 17.78 4.66 27.78
N GLY A 106 18.41 4.04 28.79
CA GLY A 106 19.25 4.74 29.78
C GLY A 106 20.46 5.43 29.15
N LEU A 107 21.16 4.76 28.22
CA LEU A 107 22.19 5.37 27.40
C LEU A 107 21.62 6.52 26.57
N LYS A 108 20.50 6.31 25.87
CA LYS A 108 19.85 7.36 25.06
C LYS A 108 19.42 8.58 25.89
N ALA A 109 19.04 8.39 27.15
CA ALA A 109 18.67 9.43 28.11
C ALA A 109 19.87 10.15 28.75
N ALA A 110 21.03 9.49 28.85
CA ALA A 110 22.28 10.09 29.34
C ALA A 110 23.09 10.80 28.23
N ASP A 111 22.80 10.48 26.97
CA ASP A 111 23.59 10.87 25.81
C ASP A 111 23.37 12.32 25.36
N ARG A 112 24.16 13.24 25.93
CA ARG A 112 24.14 14.68 25.58
C ARG A 112 24.46 14.96 24.10
N GLU A 113 25.14 14.04 23.41
CA GLU A 113 25.57 14.17 22.01
C GLU A 113 24.47 13.82 21.00
N ASN A 114 23.30 13.32 21.45
CA ASN A 114 22.16 12.97 20.60
C ASN A 114 22.46 11.87 19.55
N ARG A 115 23.33 10.90 19.86
CA ARG A 115 23.63 9.76 18.97
C ARG A 115 22.36 8.98 18.64
N SER A 116 22.33 8.44 17.42
CA SER A 116 21.17 7.67 16.94
C SER A 116 21.02 6.36 17.72
N LEU A 117 19.79 5.86 17.86
CA LEU A 117 19.53 4.53 18.44
C LEU A 117 20.40 3.45 17.77
N ARG A 118 20.60 3.53 16.45
CA ARG A 118 21.46 2.61 15.71
C ARG A 118 22.93 2.68 16.15
N SER A 119 23.47 3.87 16.39
CA SER A 119 24.85 4.03 16.88
C SER A 119 25.00 3.46 18.29
N ILE A 120 24.07 3.76 19.19
CA ILE A 120 24.05 3.25 20.57
C ILE A 120 24.00 1.71 20.57
N VAL A 121 23.07 1.11 19.81
CA VAL A 121 22.93 -0.35 19.73
C VAL A 121 24.15 -1.03 19.12
N MET A 122 24.70 -0.48 18.03
CA MET A 122 25.90 -1.06 17.40
C MET A 122 27.14 -0.95 18.30
N GLY A 123 27.23 0.08 19.15
CA GLY A 123 28.31 0.23 20.13
C GLY A 123 28.24 -0.73 21.32
N GLN A 124 27.07 -1.35 21.57
CA GLN A 124 26.88 -2.30 22.67
C GLN A 124 27.23 -3.76 22.31
N GLY A 125 27.36 -4.10 21.03
CA GLY A 125 27.79 -5.43 20.58
C GLY A 125 26.84 -6.61 20.82
N GLY A 126 25.82 -6.46 21.68
CA GLY A 126 24.84 -7.49 22.03
C GLY A 126 23.79 -7.74 20.93
N SER A 127 22.76 -6.89 20.87
CA SER A 127 21.68 -7.04 19.87
C SER A 127 21.90 -6.32 18.54
N THR A 128 21.33 -6.89 17.47
CA THR A 128 21.23 -6.18 16.19
C THR A 128 20.21 -5.04 16.27
N TYR A 129 20.50 -3.91 15.61
CA TYR A 129 19.56 -2.77 15.50
C TYR A 129 18.15 -3.18 15.05
N LYS A 130 18.03 -4.16 14.14
CA LYS A 130 16.75 -4.69 13.64
C LYS A 130 15.90 -5.37 14.71
N ASN A 131 16.50 -5.89 15.78
CA ASN A 131 15.76 -6.43 16.92
C ASN A 131 15.33 -5.31 17.85
N VAL A 132 16.24 -4.38 18.20
CA VAL A 132 15.95 -3.27 19.11
C VAL A 132 14.90 -2.34 18.55
N SER A 133 14.97 -2.04 17.25
CA SER A 133 14.05 -1.12 16.55
C SER A 133 12.60 -1.62 16.47
N LYS A 134 12.29 -2.83 16.95
CA LYS A 134 10.92 -3.35 17.12
C LYS A 134 10.27 -2.81 18.40
N TYR A 135 11.05 -2.65 19.45
CA TYR A 135 10.59 -2.29 20.79
C TYR A 135 10.86 -0.83 21.12
N ILE A 136 11.96 -0.28 20.62
CA ILE A 136 12.37 1.11 20.84
C ILE A 136 12.35 1.87 19.50
N ASP A 137 11.85 3.11 19.51
CA ASP A 137 11.86 4.02 18.37
C ASP A 137 13.15 4.87 18.32
N ALA A 138 13.33 5.69 17.27
CA ALA A 138 14.58 6.44 17.08
C ALA A 138 14.89 7.45 18.20
N HIS A 139 13.89 7.85 18.99
CA HIS A 139 13.97 8.85 20.06
C HIS A 139 14.04 8.20 21.46
N GLY A 140 14.11 6.87 21.53
CA GLY A 140 14.12 6.12 22.79
C GLY A 140 12.74 5.83 23.38
N ALA A 141 11.65 6.14 22.66
CA ALA A 141 10.30 5.80 23.10
C ALA A 141 10.03 4.30 22.90
N LEU A 142 9.20 3.70 23.76
CA LEU A 142 8.71 2.35 23.54
C LEU A 142 7.63 2.35 22.45
N ARG A 143 7.82 1.54 21.39
CA ARG A 143 6.89 1.39 20.27
C ARG A 143 5.63 0.63 20.65
N ASP A 144 5.79 -0.35 21.54
CA ASP A 144 4.72 -1.17 22.09
C ASP A 144 5.06 -1.45 23.56
N PRO A 145 4.65 -0.56 24.49
CA PRO A 145 4.93 -0.72 25.90
C PRO A 145 4.37 -2.03 26.49
N GLN A 146 3.23 -2.50 25.97
CA GLN A 146 2.53 -3.70 26.44
C GLN A 146 3.25 -5.01 26.07
N VAL A 147 4.11 -5.00 25.05
CA VAL A 147 5.00 -6.13 24.73
C VAL A 147 6.24 -6.12 25.62
N VAL A 148 6.76 -4.96 25.98
CA VAL A 148 7.93 -4.83 26.86
C VAL A 148 7.60 -5.16 28.31
N THR A 149 6.40 -4.82 28.79
CA THR A 149 5.94 -5.21 30.14
C THR A 149 5.78 -6.72 30.32
N LYS A 150 5.69 -7.49 29.23
CA LYS A 150 5.58 -8.96 29.23
C LYS A 150 6.93 -9.69 29.20
N PHE A 151 8.05 -8.97 29.30
CA PHE A 151 9.38 -9.58 29.36
C PHE A 151 9.65 -10.13 30.77
N ALA A 152 10.28 -11.31 30.85
CA ALA A 152 10.46 -12.02 32.13
C ALA A 152 11.32 -11.28 33.16
N ASP A 153 12.17 -10.36 32.69
CA ASP A 153 13.02 -9.48 33.51
C ASP A 153 12.45 -8.04 33.63
N TYR A 154 11.21 -7.78 33.19
CA TYR A 154 10.65 -6.44 33.17
C TYR A 154 10.57 -5.81 34.55
N ASP A 155 10.03 -6.48 35.57
CA ASP A 155 9.84 -5.89 36.90
C ASP A 155 11.17 -5.50 37.57
N GLN A 156 12.25 -6.21 37.27
CA GLN A 156 13.61 -5.89 37.74
C GLN A 156 14.16 -4.59 37.11
N HIS A 157 13.63 -4.20 35.95
CA HIS A 157 14.11 -3.07 35.16
C HIS A 157 13.06 -1.96 34.93
N LYS A 158 11.80 -2.15 35.38
CA LYS A 158 10.68 -1.21 35.26
C LYS A 158 11.08 0.21 35.69
N ALA A 159 11.62 0.35 36.90
CA ALA A 159 12.06 1.63 37.44
C ALA A 159 13.15 2.33 36.58
N SER A 160 14.06 1.56 35.98
CA SER A 160 15.12 2.10 35.10
C SER A 160 14.57 2.54 33.74
N ILE A 161 13.65 1.76 33.16
CA ILE A 161 12.93 2.10 31.93
C ILE A 161 12.11 3.38 32.14
N GLU A 162 11.30 3.42 33.20
CA GLU A 162 10.47 4.58 33.55
C GLU A 162 11.30 5.84 33.82
N ALA A 163 12.38 5.75 34.61
CA ALA A 163 13.25 6.88 34.87
C ALA A 163 13.92 7.42 33.59
N SER A 164 14.28 6.53 32.66
CA SER A 164 14.91 6.90 31.39
C SER A 164 13.92 7.49 30.39
N LEU A 165 12.70 6.94 30.30
CA LEU A 165 11.60 7.51 29.52
C LEU A 165 11.20 8.91 30.03
N ARG A 166 11.10 9.08 31.36
CA ARG A 166 10.80 10.38 32.00
C ARG A 166 11.88 11.42 31.70
N LYS A 167 13.17 11.04 31.71
CA LYS A 167 14.29 11.92 31.30
C LYS A 167 14.24 12.30 29.81
N LEU A 168 13.70 11.43 28.95
CA LEU A 168 13.51 11.68 27.52
C LEU A 168 12.21 12.45 27.20
N GLY A 169 11.38 12.76 28.20
CA GLY A 169 10.08 13.42 28.00
C GLY A 169 8.99 12.51 27.44
N HIS A 170 9.21 11.19 27.38
CA HIS A 170 8.22 10.24 26.92
C HIS A 170 7.21 9.92 28.03
N PRO A 171 5.92 9.71 27.70
CA PRO A 171 4.95 9.26 28.68
C PRO A 171 5.39 7.91 29.27
N LEU A 172 5.18 7.76 30.58
CA LEU A 172 5.42 6.49 31.26
C LEU A 172 4.49 5.41 30.67
N PRO A 173 4.89 4.12 30.69
CA PRO A 173 3.99 3.01 30.43
C PRO A 173 2.88 2.96 31.50
N GLN A 174 1.81 3.72 31.30
CA GLN A 174 0.62 3.60 32.15
C GLN A 174 -0.05 2.25 31.86
N GLU A 175 -0.54 1.59 32.91
CA GLU A 175 -1.32 0.34 32.82
C GLU A 175 -2.77 0.60 32.34
N GLY A 176 -2.94 1.60 31.46
CA GLY A 176 -4.21 2.07 30.89
C GLY A 176 -4.53 1.50 29.51
N PRO A 177 -5.76 1.73 29.01
CA PRO A 177 -6.25 1.11 27.77
C PRO A 177 -5.48 1.57 26.52
N ALA A 178 -5.35 0.65 25.56
CA ALA A 178 -4.51 0.84 24.37
C ALA A 178 -5.03 1.96 23.44
N ALA A 179 -4.09 2.77 22.92
CA ALA A 179 -4.36 3.70 21.83
C ALA A 179 -4.54 2.96 20.49
N GLU A 180 -5.40 3.50 19.63
CA GLU A 180 -5.94 2.79 18.47
C GLU A 180 -4.98 2.60 17.28
N GLY A 181 -5.19 1.53 16.50
CA GLY A 181 -5.32 1.71 15.05
C GLY A 181 -4.14 1.37 14.13
N GLY A 182 -3.55 0.19 14.24
CA GLY A 182 -2.67 -0.39 13.20
C GLY A 182 -3.41 -1.20 12.13
N ALA A 183 -4.20 -0.56 11.25
CA ALA A 183 -5.08 -1.27 10.31
C ALA A 183 -4.34 -2.19 9.31
N SER A 184 -4.49 -3.51 9.51
CA SER A 184 -3.93 -4.55 8.64
C SER A 184 -4.77 -4.74 7.37
N HIS A 185 -4.28 -4.29 6.22
CA HIS A 185 -4.97 -4.49 4.93
C HIS A 185 -5.12 -5.98 4.56
N GLU A 186 -6.36 -6.45 4.63
CA GLU A 186 -6.77 -7.81 4.34
C GLU A 186 -6.77 -8.14 2.84
N ARG A 187 -6.47 -9.39 2.49
CA ARG A 187 -6.53 -9.90 1.11
C ARG A 187 -7.72 -10.83 0.95
N LYS A 188 -8.86 -10.30 0.49
CA LYS A 188 -9.97 -11.15 0.02
C LYS A 188 -9.47 -12.09 -1.08
N THR A 189 -9.81 -13.37 -0.96
CA THR A 189 -9.58 -14.37 -2.01
C THR A 189 -10.37 -14.01 -3.26
N LEU A 190 -9.72 -14.14 -4.41
CA LEU A 190 -10.24 -13.72 -5.70
C LEU A 190 -10.85 -14.93 -6.42
N THR A 191 -12.08 -14.78 -6.90
CA THR A 191 -12.86 -15.81 -7.62
C THR A 191 -13.16 -15.37 -9.06
N ALA A 192 -13.50 -16.31 -9.94
CA ALA A 192 -13.90 -16.00 -11.31
C ALA A 192 -15.21 -15.19 -11.34
N GLN A 193 -16.17 -15.50 -10.45
CA GLN A 193 -17.35 -14.67 -10.20
C GLN A 193 -16.96 -13.23 -9.85
N GLY A 194 -16.03 -13.01 -8.91
CA GLY A 194 -15.60 -11.66 -8.55
C GLY A 194 -14.98 -10.91 -9.73
N VAL A 195 -14.25 -11.62 -10.61
CA VAL A 195 -13.73 -11.07 -11.88
C VAL A 195 -14.87 -10.73 -12.83
N HIS A 196 -15.84 -11.62 -13.04
CA HIS A 196 -17.05 -11.38 -13.83
C HIS A 196 -17.80 -10.13 -13.34
N ASP A 197 -18.16 -10.07 -12.06
CA ASP A 197 -18.95 -8.98 -11.47
C ASP A 197 -18.21 -7.64 -11.58
N SER A 198 -16.88 -7.66 -11.50
CA SER A 198 -16.05 -6.46 -11.71
C SER A 198 -15.95 -6.04 -13.18
N LEU A 199 -16.05 -6.97 -14.12
CA LEU A 199 -16.12 -6.66 -15.56
C LEU A 199 -17.50 -6.12 -15.93
N VAL A 200 -18.58 -6.72 -15.40
CA VAL A 200 -19.96 -6.22 -15.50
C VAL A 200 -20.06 -4.81 -14.92
N GLN A 201 -19.67 -4.60 -13.66
CA GLN A 201 -19.69 -3.28 -13.02
C GLN A 201 -18.89 -2.23 -13.81
N ARG A 202 -17.79 -2.62 -14.46
CA ARG A 202 -17.03 -1.73 -15.33
C ARG A 202 -17.78 -1.36 -16.61
N ILE A 203 -18.45 -2.33 -17.23
CA ILE A 203 -19.23 -2.11 -18.47
C ILE A 203 -20.44 -1.22 -18.16
N GLU A 204 -21.18 -1.51 -17.08
CA GLU A 204 -22.35 -0.74 -16.64
C GLU A 204 -22.00 0.68 -16.21
N SER A 205 -20.99 0.84 -15.34
CA SER A 205 -20.62 2.17 -14.82
C SER A 205 -19.82 3.04 -15.81
N GLY A 206 -19.24 2.42 -16.86
CA GLY A 206 -18.23 3.03 -17.72
C GLY A 206 -16.91 3.40 -17.02
N LYS A 207 -16.88 3.33 -15.68
CA LYS A 207 -15.79 3.81 -14.83
C LYS A 207 -14.87 2.65 -14.47
N HIS A 208 -13.68 2.98 -13.98
CA HIS A 208 -12.79 1.95 -13.42
C HIS A 208 -13.33 1.47 -12.08
N VAL A 209 -13.42 0.15 -11.91
CA VAL A 209 -13.70 -0.53 -10.64
C VAL A 209 -12.85 0.08 -9.53
N SER A 210 -13.46 0.46 -8.41
CA SER A 210 -12.76 1.17 -7.31
C SER A 210 -11.72 0.29 -6.60
N ASN A 211 -11.97 -1.02 -6.56
CA ASN A 211 -11.06 -1.99 -5.95
C ASN A 211 -9.77 -2.16 -6.78
N ALA A 212 -8.64 -1.73 -6.21
CA ALA A 212 -7.31 -1.79 -6.84
C ALA A 212 -6.88 -3.20 -7.27
N SER A 213 -7.41 -4.25 -6.64
CA SER A 213 -7.15 -5.63 -7.06
C SER A 213 -7.89 -5.97 -8.36
N MET A 214 -9.09 -5.43 -8.54
CA MET A 214 -9.96 -5.69 -9.70
C MET A 214 -9.64 -4.81 -10.90
N GLN A 215 -9.04 -3.63 -10.69
CA GLN A 215 -8.50 -2.80 -11.78
C GLN A 215 -7.47 -3.54 -12.66
N ARG A 216 -6.77 -4.53 -12.09
CA ARG A 216 -5.79 -5.39 -12.80
C ARG A 216 -6.49 -6.30 -13.82
N TRP A 217 -7.64 -6.84 -13.44
CA TRP A 217 -8.47 -7.72 -14.28
C TRP A 217 -9.18 -7.01 -15.41
N ALA A 218 -9.20 -5.68 -15.41
CA ALA A 218 -9.90 -4.90 -16.42
C ALA A 218 -8.95 -4.24 -17.45
N ARG A 219 -7.67 -4.63 -17.53
CA ARG A 219 -6.66 -3.99 -18.41
C ARG A 219 -5.99 -5.01 -19.32
N ALA A 220 -6.14 -4.84 -20.64
CA ALA A 220 -5.50 -5.68 -21.69
C ALA A 220 -3.99 -5.87 -21.49
N THR A 221 -3.29 -4.79 -21.14
CA THR A 221 -1.84 -4.83 -20.87
C THR A 221 -1.48 -5.64 -19.64
N THR A 222 -2.34 -5.67 -18.62
CA THR A 222 -2.14 -6.46 -17.41
C THR A 222 -2.47 -7.93 -17.66
N TRP A 223 -3.48 -8.22 -18.50
CA TRP A 223 -3.81 -9.58 -18.93
C TRP A 223 -2.63 -10.30 -19.57
N LYS A 224 -2.01 -9.69 -20.59
CA LYS A 224 -0.82 -10.27 -21.25
C LYS A 224 0.43 -10.25 -20.34
N LYS A 225 0.64 -9.20 -19.53
CA LYS A 225 1.83 -9.09 -18.63
C LYS A 225 1.80 -10.06 -17.44
N GLU A 226 0.65 -10.24 -16.79
CA GLU A 226 0.51 -11.06 -15.57
C GLU A 226 -0.06 -12.47 -15.86
N ARG A 227 -0.16 -12.85 -17.14
CA ARG A 227 -0.76 -14.11 -17.64
C ARG A 227 -2.12 -14.36 -17.00
N LEU A 228 -2.98 -13.33 -16.97
CA LEU A 228 -4.24 -13.40 -16.21
C LEU A 228 -5.21 -14.44 -16.75
N ALA A 229 -5.20 -14.73 -18.06
CA ALA A 229 -5.96 -15.83 -18.65
C ALA A 229 -5.61 -17.19 -18.01
N GLU A 230 -4.32 -17.52 -17.88
CA GLU A 230 -3.84 -18.75 -17.24
C GLU A 230 -4.00 -18.77 -15.71
N ARG A 231 -4.29 -17.62 -15.10
CA ARG A 231 -4.60 -17.51 -13.67
C ARG A 231 -6.10 -17.61 -13.43
N LEU A 232 -6.91 -17.13 -14.38
CA LEU A 232 -8.35 -17.27 -14.38
C LEU A 232 -8.73 -18.72 -14.64
N SER A 233 -8.09 -19.40 -15.60
CA SER A 233 -8.36 -20.82 -15.90
C SER A 233 -7.96 -21.81 -14.81
N LYS A 234 -7.37 -21.33 -13.71
CA LYS A 234 -7.04 -22.09 -12.49
C LYS A 234 -7.92 -21.71 -11.30
N MET A 235 -8.94 -20.86 -11.49
CA MET A 235 -9.89 -20.55 -10.42
C MET A 235 -10.94 -21.67 -10.31
N PRO A 236 -11.39 -22.05 -9.10
CA PRO A 236 -12.30 -23.17 -8.91
C PRO A 236 -13.64 -23.02 -9.66
N ASP A 237 -14.12 -21.79 -9.73
CA ASP A 237 -15.38 -21.37 -10.36
C ASP A 237 -15.20 -20.93 -11.81
N TYR A 238 -14.06 -21.23 -12.44
CA TYR A 238 -13.80 -20.74 -13.79
C TYR A 238 -14.70 -21.34 -14.88
N ALA A 239 -14.97 -22.65 -14.83
CA ALA A 239 -15.76 -23.33 -15.85
C ALA A 239 -17.18 -22.70 -15.97
N ASP A 240 -17.79 -22.41 -14.81
CA ASP A 240 -19.12 -21.79 -14.71
C ASP A 240 -19.17 -20.34 -15.24
N TYR A 241 -18.02 -19.65 -15.25
CA TYR A 241 -17.93 -18.23 -15.62
C TYR A 241 -17.15 -17.96 -16.91
N GLN A 242 -16.43 -18.92 -17.51
CA GLN A 242 -15.64 -18.71 -18.74
C GLN A 242 -16.50 -18.14 -19.87
N HIS A 243 -17.64 -18.78 -20.15
CA HIS A 243 -18.59 -18.37 -21.19
C HIS A 243 -19.24 -17.00 -20.92
N ARG A 244 -19.22 -16.52 -19.66
CA ARG A 244 -19.73 -15.20 -19.26
C ARG A 244 -18.64 -14.13 -19.29
N ILE A 245 -17.42 -14.48 -18.89
CA ILE A 245 -16.28 -13.57 -18.84
C ILE A 245 -15.73 -13.28 -20.24
N GLU A 246 -15.62 -14.29 -21.11
CA GLU A 246 -15.09 -14.13 -22.46
C GLU A 246 -15.78 -13.01 -23.28
N PRO A 247 -17.13 -12.97 -23.42
CA PRO A 247 -17.79 -11.89 -24.16
C PRO A 247 -17.56 -10.52 -23.52
N LEU A 248 -17.50 -10.40 -22.19
CA LEU A 248 -17.20 -9.14 -21.50
C LEU A 248 -15.76 -8.66 -21.80
N LEU A 249 -14.80 -9.58 -21.89
CA LEU A 249 -13.41 -9.26 -22.25
C LEU A 249 -13.26 -8.87 -23.73
N LYS A 250 -14.00 -9.53 -24.63
CA LYS A 250 -14.08 -9.16 -26.05
C LYS A 250 -14.74 -7.78 -26.22
N GLN A 251 -15.86 -7.52 -25.53
CA GLN A 251 -16.54 -6.22 -25.49
C GLN A 251 -15.63 -5.10 -24.97
N LEU A 252 -14.84 -5.37 -23.92
CA LEU A 252 -13.85 -4.43 -23.37
C LEU A 252 -12.55 -4.34 -24.19
N LYS A 253 -12.42 -5.09 -25.30
CA LYS A 253 -11.20 -5.18 -26.14
C LYS A 253 -9.95 -5.57 -25.33
N ILE A 254 -10.14 -6.39 -24.31
CA ILE A 254 -9.08 -7.01 -23.49
C ILE A 254 -8.55 -8.28 -24.17
N LEU A 255 -9.47 -9.01 -24.78
CA LEU A 255 -9.24 -10.20 -25.60
C LEU A 255 -9.59 -9.83 -27.06
N GLY A 256 -8.82 -10.32 -28.02
CA GLY A 256 -9.12 -10.16 -29.46
C GLY A 256 -10.43 -10.84 -29.87
N PRO A 257 -11.01 -10.48 -31.04
CA PRO A 257 -12.25 -11.12 -31.51
C PRO A 257 -12.06 -12.64 -31.71
N ASP A 258 -10.91 -13.02 -32.28
CA ASP A 258 -10.53 -14.42 -32.56
C ASP A 258 -9.69 -15.07 -31.43
N GLU A 259 -9.32 -14.30 -30.40
CA GLU A 259 -8.70 -14.86 -29.20
C GLU A 259 -9.83 -15.43 -28.31
N SER A 260 -9.80 -16.73 -27.98
CA SER A 260 -10.68 -17.31 -26.95
C SER A 260 -9.96 -17.39 -25.61
N LEU A 261 -10.71 -17.45 -24.52
CA LEU A 261 -10.14 -17.79 -23.22
C LEU A 261 -9.67 -19.25 -23.23
N PRO A 262 -8.54 -19.58 -22.58
CA PRO A 262 -8.07 -20.97 -22.50
C PRO A 262 -9.13 -21.83 -21.81
N GLU A 263 -9.25 -23.09 -22.22
CA GLU A 263 -10.08 -24.08 -21.55
C GLU A 263 -9.74 -24.15 -20.04
N PRO A 264 -10.69 -24.59 -19.19
CA PRO A 264 -10.42 -24.76 -17.77
C PRO A 264 -9.19 -25.64 -17.61
N ALA A 265 -8.19 -25.16 -16.89
CA ALA A 265 -6.98 -25.93 -16.74
C ALA A 265 -7.31 -27.17 -15.92
N GLU A 266 -7.25 -28.36 -16.54
CA GLU A 266 -7.40 -29.65 -15.84
C GLU A 266 -6.45 -29.80 -14.64
N LYS A 267 -5.42 -28.93 -14.59
CA LYS A 267 -4.63 -28.68 -13.39
C LYS A 267 -5.47 -27.99 -12.31
N VAL A 268 -6.22 -28.83 -11.61
CA VAL A 268 -6.24 -28.92 -10.14
C VAL A 268 -5.24 -27.93 -9.55
N LEU A 269 -5.74 -26.87 -8.91
CA LEU A 269 -4.89 -26.05 -8.03
C LEU A 269 -4.06 -26.99 -7.18
N ASP A 270 -2.72 -26.83 -7.13
CA ASP A 270 -1.78 -27.63 -6.32
C ASP A 270 -2.16 -27.52 -4.82
N PHE A 271 -3.26 -28.15 -4.45
CA PHE A 271 -3.82 -28.11 -3.13
C PHE A 271 -2.99 -29.06 -2.31
N PHE A 272 -2.40 -28.54 -1.24
CA PHE A 272 -1.71 -29.36 -0.30
C PHE A 272 -2.75 -30.15 0.49
N ASP A 273 -2.82 -31.44 0.22
CA ASP A 273 -3.72 -32.42 0.81
C ASP A 273 -2.93 -33.39 1.70
N ALA A 274 -3.65 -34.31 2.36
CA ALA A 274 -3.03 -35.25 3.29
C ALA A 274 -2.09 -36.23 2.56
N GLU A 275 -2.42 -36.61 1.32
CA GLU A 275 -1.60 -37.44 0.42
C GLU A 275 -0.22 -36.81 0.14
N LYS A 276 -0.17 -35.51 -0.21
CA LYS A 276 1.10 -34.80 -0.40
C LYS A 276 1.87 -34.64 0.91
N LEU A 277 1.19 -34.50 2.05
CA LEU A 277 1.85 -34.48 3.37
C LEU A 277 2.49 -35.84 3.71
N ALA A 278 1.76 -36.94 3.54
CA ALA A 278 2.28 -38.30 3.74
C ALA A 278 3.48 -38.56 2.81
N SER A 279 3.36 -38.22 1.52
CA SER A 279 4.45 -38.36 0.56
C SER A 279 5.69 -37.53 0.91
N ALA A 280 5.51 -36.31 1.42
CA ALA A 280 6.62 -35.47 1.89
C ALA A 280 7.30 -36.04 3.15
N LEU A 281 6.53 -36.59 4.09
CA LEU A 281 7.04 -37.27 5.28
C LEU A 281 7.84 -38.53 4.90
N ARG A 282 7.31 -39.36 3.99
CA ARG A 282 7.94 -40.58 3.49
C ARG A 282 9.30 -40.30 2.85
N LEU A 283 9.35 -39.36 1.90
CA LEU A 283 10.61 -38.91 1.27
C LEU A 283 11.59 -38.30 2.29
N THR A 284 11.10 -37.67 3.37
CA THR A 284 11.97 -37.15 4.44
C THR A 284 12.57 -38.27 5.28
N LEU A 285 11.81 -39.33 5.57
CA LEU A 285 12.27 -40.53 6.24
C LEU A 285 13.32 -41.29 5.40
N GLU A 286 13.03 -41.52 4.13
CA GLU A 286 13.96 -42.15 3.16
C GLU A 286 15.28 -41.38 3.07
N ARG A 287 15.23 -40.04 2.94
CA ARG A 287 16.43 -39.18 2.91
C ARG A 287 17.23 -39.25 4.22
N ARG A 288 16.58 -39.48 5.36
CA ARG A 288 17.23 -39.65 6.67
C ARG A 288 17.88 -41.02 6.81
N GLN A 289 17.21 -42.08 6.35
CA GLN A 289 17.74 -43.45 6.30
C GLN A 289 18.95 -43.54 5.36
N ALA A 290 18.82 -43.06 4.12
CA ALA A 290 19.91 -43.01 3.15
C ALA A 290 21.13 -42.25 3.68
N LYS A 291 20.92 -41.14 4.40
CA LYS A 291 22.01 -40.40 5.07
C LYS A 291 22.67 -41.20 6.19
N ALA A 292 21.91 -41.98 6.97
CA ALA A 292 22.44 -42.84 8.03
C ALA A 292 23.27 -44.01 7.46
N GLU A 293 22.88 -44.54 6.30
CA GLU A 293 23.63 -45.52 5.50
C GLU A 293 24.87 -44.93 4.80
N GLY A 294 25.13 -43.63 4.93
CA GLY A 294 26.24 -42.95 4.27
C GLY A 294 26.04 -42.68 2.77
N ARG A 295 24.84 -42.89 2.22
CA ARG A 295 24.53 -42.48 0.84
C ARG A 295 24.60 -40.96 0.74
N THR A 296 25.43 -40.47 -0.19
CA THR A 296 25.57 -39.05 -0.48
C THR A 296 24.83 -38.69 -1.77
N LYS A 297 24.54 -37.40 -1.97
CA LYS A 297 23.95 -36.85 -3.22
C LYS A 297 24.72 -37.19 -4.50
N ARG A 298 25.98 -37.65 -4.38
CA ARG A 298 26.81 -38.09 -5.51
C ARG A 298 26.50 -39.53 -5.94
N ASN A 299 26.09 -40.36 -4.99
CA ASN A 299 25.84 -41.79 -5.19
C ASN A 299 24.34 -42.09 -5.34
N ASP A 300 23.48 -41.21 -4.85
CA ASP A 300 22.03 -41.33 -4.94
C ASP A 300 21.42 -40.01 -5.45
N PRO A 301 21.04 -39.92 -6.75
CA PRO A 301 20.49 -38.71 -7.35
C PRO A 301 19.13 -38.27 -6.79
N SER A 302 18.36 -39.15 -6.14
CA SER A 302 17.08 -38.76 -5.50
C SER A 302 17.32 -37.71 -4.40
N LEU A 303 18.40 -37.89 -3.61
CA LEU A 303 18.80 -36.97 -2.55
C LEU A 303 19.20 -35.57 -3.06
N ALA A 304 19.46 -35.43 -4.36
CA ALA A 304 19.80 -34.15 -4.99
C ALA A 304 18.56 -33.31 -5.31
N LYS A 305 17.43 -33.94 -5.67
CA LYS A 305 16.19 -33.22 -6.02
C LYS A 305 15.61 -32.48 -4.80
N PRO A 306 15.00 -31.30 -4.97
CA PRO A 306 14.24 -30.63 -3.92
C PRO A 306 12.96 -31.41 -3.54
N LEU A 307 12.73 -31.60 -2.23
CA LEU A 307 11.59 -32.36 -1.71
C LEU A 307 10.23 -31.95 -2.31
N HIS A 308 9.99 -30.64 -2.46
CA HIS A 308 8.76 -30.13 -3.05
C HIS A 308 8.52 -30.53 -4.50
N GLU A 309 9.57 -30.70 -5.31
CA GLU A 309 9.43 -31.11 -6.71
C GLU A 309 9.04 -32.60 -6.82
N GLU A 310 9.56 -33.45 -5.93
CA GLU A 310 9.21 -34.87 -5.87
C GLU A 310 7.79 -35.12 -5.36
N VAL A 311 7.29 -34.26 -4.47
CA VAL A 311 5.90 -34.27 -3.98
C VAL A 311 4.93 -33.63 -5.01
N GLY A 312 5.42 -33.28 -6.21
CA GLY A 312 4.62 -32.68 -7.27
C GLY A 312 4.16 -31.25 -6.98
N MET A 313 4.82 -30.53 -6.07
CA MET A 313 4.44 -29.18 -5.67
C MET A 313 5.26 -28.11 -6.40
N SER A 314 4.58 -27.16 -7.05
CA SER A 314 5.20 -26.01 -7.71
C SER A 314 5.91 -24.99 -6.80
N SER A 315 5.84 -25.12 -5.46
CA SER A 315 6.36 -24.11 -4.51
C SER A 315 6.98 -24.70 -3.25
N ARG A 316 8.29 -24.48 -3.07
CA ARG A 316 9.04 -24.78 -1.84
C ARG A 316 8.45 -24.10 -0.61
N LEU A 317 7.97 -22.86 -0.77
CA LEU A 317 7.42 -22.07 0.34
C LEU A 317 6.17 -22.73 0.91
N THR A 318 5.32 -23.29 0.05
CA THR A 318 4.09 -23.99 0.47
C THR A 318 4.45 -25.16 1.37
N LEU A 319 5.32 -26.08 0.92
CA LEU A 319 5.74 -27.24 1.72
C LEU A 319 6.40 -26.84 3.05
N SER A 320 7.32 -25.85 3.04
CA SER A 320 7.97 -25.36 4.26
C SER A 320 7.01 -24.69 5.26
N SER A 321 5.82 -24.27 4.81
CA SER A 321 4.77 -23.75 5.69
C SER A 321 3.97 -24.85 6.39
N TRP A 322 4.08 -26.10 5.92
CA TRP A 322 3.40 -27.29 6.48
C TRP A 322 4.32 -28.18 7.31
N MET A 323 5.59 -28.33 6.91
CA MET A 323 6.54 -29.25 7.52
C MET A 323 7.96 -28.66 7.54
N LEU A 324 8.73 -28.96 8.60
CA LEU A 324 10.14 -28.61 8.70
C LEU A 324 11.05 -29.67 8.05
N ALA A 325 12.34 -29.40 7.95
CA ALA A 325 13.31 -30.26 7.26
C ALA A 325 13.62 -31.60 7.98
N ASP A 326 13.17 -31.76 9.22
CA ASP A 326 13.25 -32.98 10.04
C ASP A 326 11.94 -33.80 10.02
N GLY A 327 10.95 -33.36 9.24
CA GLY A 327 9.63 -33.98 9.17
C GLY A 327 8.64 -33.57 10.27
N SER A 328 9.00 -32.65 11.16
CA SER A 328 8.05 -32.11 12.14
C SER A 328 7.00 -31.21 11.47
N LEU A 329 5.76 -31.24 11.97
CA LEU A 329 4.67 -30.43 11.46
C LEU A 329 4.78 -28.97 11.91
N ASN A 330 4.67 -28.03 10.97
CA ASN A 330 4.69 -26.58 11.19
C ASN A 330 3.28 -25.98 11.33
N LYS A 331 2.23 -26.76 11.03
CA LYS A 331 0.83 -26.40 11.33
C LYS A 331 0.36 -27.10 12.60
N SER A 332 -0.63 -26.50 13.27
CA SER A 332 -1.33 -27.16 14.38
C SER A 332 -2.12 -28.37 13.87
N LEU A 333 -2.29 -29.36 14.75
CA LEU A 333 -2.90 -30.66 14.41
C LEU A 333 -4.33 -30.50 13.88
N GLY A 334 -5.11 -29.57 14.43
CA GLY A 334 -6.45 -29.23 13.94
C GLY A 334 -6.49 -28.60 12.53
N ILE A 335 -5.39 -28.04 12.03
CA ILE A 335 -5.26 -27.59 10.63
C ILE A 335 -4.85 -28.77 9.73
N VAL A 336 -4.02 -29.69 10.22
CA VAL A 336 -3.64 -30.90 9.49
C VAL A 336 -4.84 -31.84 9.33
N SER A 337 -5.67 -31.99 10.36
CA SER A 337 -6.95 -32.72 10.29
C SER A 337 -8.04 -32.01 9.46
N ARG A 338 -7.72 -30.92 8.77
CA ARG A 338 -8.61 -30.22 7.80
C ARG A 338 -8.12 -30.38 6.36
N LEU A 339 -7.03 -31.10 6.14
CA LEU A 339 -6.54 -31.41 4.80
C LEU A 339 -7.56 -32.28 4.05
N PRO A 340 -7.80 -32.04 2.75
CA PRO A 340 -8.51 -33.00 1.91
C PRO A 340 -7.84 -34.37 1.98
N LYS A 341 -8.65 -35.43 1.92
CA LYS A 341 -8.23 -36.83 2.12
C LYS A 341 -7.59 -37.13 3.49
N TYR A 342 -7.78 -36.31 4.52
CA TYR A 342 -7.16 -36.56 5.83
C TYR A 342 -7.58 -37.91 6.41
N ASP A 343 -8.87 -38.26 6.38
CA ASP A 343 -9.36 -39.55 6.91
C ASP A 343 -8.69 -40.75 6.22
N ASP A 344 -8.43 -40.65 4.91
CA ASP A 344 -7.82 -41.73 4.11
C ASP A 344 -6.31 -41.92 4.40
N TRP A 345 -5.60 -40.84 4.77
CA TRP A 345 -4.13 -40.82 4.93
C TRP A 345 -3.66 -40.65 6.38
N GLN A 346 -4.58 -40.48 7.34
CA GLN A 346 -4.26 -40.16 8.73
C GLN A 346 -3.31 -41.16 9.38
N GLU A 347 -3.59 -42.47 9.26
CA GLU A 347 -2.81 -43.49 9.97
C GLU A 347 -1.40 -43.63 9.38
N GLU A 348 -1.22 -43.47 8.06
CA GLU A 348 0.13 -43.38 7.48
C GLU A 348 0.87 -42.11 7.93
N ILE A 349 0.19 -40.95 7.99
CA ILE A 349 0.80 -39.72 8.52
C ILE A 349 1.28 -39.93 9.97
N LYS A 350 0.50 -40.63 10.81
CA LYS A 350 0.90 -40.98 12.17
C LYS A 350 2.09 -41.95 12.20
N GLU A 351 2.07 -43.00 11.38
CA GLU A 351 3.18 -43.96 11.30
C GLU A 351 4.48 -43.28 10.87
N LEU A 352 4.44 -42.48 9.82
CA LEU A 352 5.60 -41.73 9.32
C LEU A 352 6.13 -40.72 10.35
N LEU A 353 5.24 -40.02 11.07
CA LEU A 353 5.65 -39.13 12.17
C LEU A 353 6.32 -39.91 13.31
N ARG A 354 5.81 -41.09 13.70
CA ARG A 354 6.46 -41.95 14.69
C ARG A 354 7.82 -42.44 14.20
N ALA A 355 7.94 -42.87 12.95
CA ALA A 355 9.21 -43.31 12.34
C ALA A 355 10.26 -42.18 12.25
N LEU A 356 9.81 -40.93 12.12
CA LEU A 356 10.65 -39.73 12.18
C LEU A 356 11.01 -39.29 13.63
N GLY A 357 10.42 -39.92 14.65
CA GLY A 357 10.64 -39.63 16.07
C GLY A 357 9.64 -38.64 16.71
N HIS A 358 8.62 -38.22 15.98
CA HIS A 358 7.61 -37.24 16.39
C HIS A 358 6.39 -37.90 17.07
N HIS A 359 6.64 -38.85 17.99
CA HIS A 359 5.62 -39.72 18.58
C HIS A 359 4.41 -38.96 19.15
N LYS A 360 4.66 -37.98 20.03
CA LYS A 360 3.59 -37.17 20.64
C LYS A 360 2.70 -36.50 19.59
N THR A 361 3.30 -35.94 18.54
CA THR A 361 2.58 -35.30 17.42
C THR A 361 1.69 -36.29 16.67
N ALA A 362 2.11 -37.55 16.56
CA ALA A 362 1.33 -38.62 15.95
C ALA A 362 0.17 -39.09 16.85
N ASP A 363 0.40 -39.17 18.16
CA ASP A 363 -0.60 -39.63 19.12
C ASP A 363 -1.69 -38.55 19.37
N ASP A 364 -1.31 -37.27 19.34
CA ASP A 364 -2.20 -36.10 19.48
C ASP A 364 -3.02 -35.80 18.18
N LEU A 365 -2.76 -36.48 17.05
CA LEU A 365 -3.48 -36.24 15.78
C LEU A 365 -4.94 -36.74 15.84
N PRO A 366 -5.96 -35.89 15.60
CA PRO A 366 -7.38 -36.25 15.69
C PRO A 366 -7.74 -37.49 14.87
N LYS A 367 -8.65 -38.33 15.40
CA LYS A 367 -9.07 -39.60 14.77
C LYS A 367 -9.98 -39.46 13.55
N VAL A 368 -10.51 -38.26 13.30
CA VAL A 368 -11.46 -37.95 12.22
C VAL A 368 -11.16 -36.54 11.74
N ALA A 369 -11.33 -36.28 10.45
CA ALA A 369 -11.21 -34.96 9.86
C ALA A 369 -12.13 -33.96 10.58
N GLN A 370 -11.52 -32.91 11.12
CA GLN A 370 -12.27 -31.81 11.69
C GLN A 370 -12.88 -31.02 10.54
N ARG A 371 -14.19 -31.14 10.32
CA ARG A 371 -14.89 -30.19 9.44
C ARG A 371 -14.63 -28.78 9.96
N LYS A 372 -14.37 -27.84 9.05
CA LYS A 372 -14.29 -26.42 9.40
C LYS A 372 -15.64 -26.04 9.98
N LYS A 373 -15.71 -25.76 11.30
CA LYS A 373 -16.88 -25.12 11.87
C LYS A 373 -17.06 -23.78 11.18
N ASP A 374 -18.22 -23.57 10.57
CA ASP A 374 -18.59 -22.25 10.09
C ASP A 374 -18.66 -21.27 11.26
N MET A 375 -18.47 -19.98 10.99
CA MET A 375 -18.59 -18.99 12.05
C MET A 375 -20.04 -18.94 12.52
N GLN A 376 -20.24 -18.99 13.83
CA GLN A 376 -21.53 -18.98 14.49
C GLN A 376 -21.51 -17.90 15.58
N ALA A 377 -22.65 -17.29 15.85
CA ALA A 377 -22.77 -16.25 16.87
C ALA A 377 -22.48 -16.78 18.27
N SER A 378 -22.77 -18.06 18.55
CA SER A 378 -22.30 -18.81 19.72
C SER A 378 -20.77 -18.75 19.90
N VAL A 379 -20.00 -18.89 18.82
CA VAL A 379 -18.53 -18.77 18.84
C VAL A 379 -18.11 -17.33 19.13
N ILE A 380 -18.78 -16.34 18.55
CA ILE A 380 -18.53 -14.91 18.82
C ILE A 380 -18.85 -14.56 20.27
N ALA A 381 -19.99 -15.01 20.79
CA ALA A 381 -20.42 -14.82 22.18
C ALA A 381 -19.40 -15.40 23.16
N ARG A 382 -18.97 -16.66 22.96
CA ARG A 382 -17.97 -17.31 23.81
C ARG A 382 -16.59 -16.66 23.71
N ALA A 383 -16.22 -16.17 22.53
CA ALA A 383 -14.98 -15.40 22.35
C ALA A 383 -15.00 -14.09 23.14
N LEU A 384 -16.11 -13.34 23.09
CA LEU A 384 -16.26 -12.08 23.82
C LEU A 384 -16.38 -12.28 25.32
N GLU A 385 -17.01 -13.38 25.75
CA GLU A 385 -17.00 -13.79 27.15
C GLU A 385 -15.59 -14.03 27.68
N TRP A 386 -14.74 -14.76 26.94
CA TRP A 386 -13.35 -14.98 27.35
C TRP A 386 -12.50 -13.70 27.37
N ILE A 387 -12.80 -12.71 26.53
CA ILE A 387 -12.16 -11.38 26.57
C ILE A 387 -12.71 -10.53 27.73
N ALA A 388 -13.99 -10.69 28.07
CA ALA A 388 -14.61 -10.04 29.22
C ALA A 388 -14.06 -10.59 30.56
N GLU A 389 -13.80 -11.90 30.64
CA GLU A 389 -13.11 -12.56 31.76
C GLU A 389 -11.64 -12.13 31.88
N ASP A 390 -10.93 -12.05 30.74
CA ASP A 390 -9.50 -11.76 30.69
C ASP A 390 -9.14 -10.95 29.43
N ARG A 391 -9.11 -9.62 29.59
CA ARG A 391 -8.84 -8.66 28.50
C ARG A 391 -7.44 -8.80 27.89
N SER A 392 -6.53 -9.58 28.50
CA SER A 392 -5.20 -9.86 27.93
C SER A 392 -5.22 -10.93 26.83
N ARG A 393 -6.32 -11.69 26.73
CA ARG A 393 -6.49 -12.76 25.73
C ARG A 393 -6.71 -12.20 24.33
N LEU A 394 -5.71 -12.38 23.48
CA LEU A 394 -5.81 -12.07 22.06
C LEU A 394 -6.66 -13.13 21.34
N PRO A 395 -7.67 -12.77 20.52
CA PRO A 395 -8.53 -13.71 19.79
C PRO A 395 -7.78 -14.79 19.01
N ARG A 396 -6.61 -14.46 18.45
CA ARG A 396 -5.76 -15.41 17.71
C ARG A 396 -5.22 -16.57 18.55
N VAL A 397 -5.09 -16.39 19.87
CA VAL A 397 -4.52 -17.40 20.78
C VAL A 397 -5.55 -18.49 21.08
N PHE A 398 -6.81 -18.11 21.30
CA PHE A 398 -7.86 -19.02 21.76
C PHE A 398 -8.86 -19.46 20.68
N ALA A 399 -8.84 -18.84 19.48
CA ALA A 399 -9.70 -19.25 18.36
C ALA A 399 -9.63 -20.76 18.02
N SER A 400 -8.45 -21.37 18.19
CA SER A 400 -8.24 -22.82 18.02
C SER A 400 -9.05 -23.66 19.01
N GLN A 401 -9.21 -23.20 20.26
CA GLN A 401 -10.03 -23.84 21.29
C GLN A 401 -11.53 -23.73 20.96
N LEU A 402 -11.93 -22.64 20.31
CA LEU A 402 -13.28 -22.46 19.74
C LEU A 402 -13.49 -23.22 18.41
N GLY A 403 -12.47 -23.91 17.89
CA GLY A 403 -12.50 -24.67 16.65
C GLY A 403 -12.41 -23.84 15.36
N VAL A 404 -12.29 -22.51 15.46
CA VAL A 404 -12.25 -21.58 14.31
C VAL A 404 -10.83 -21.08 14.00
N SER A 405 -10.65 -20.45 12.83
CA SER A 405 -9.38 -19.80 12.49
C SER A 405 -9.23 -18.50 13.27
N GLY A 406 -8.03 -18.24 13.82
CA GLY A 406 -7.72 -16.97 14.47
C GLY A 406 -7.82 -15.75 13.55
N MET A 407 -7.65 -15.92 12.23
CA MET A 407 -7.96 -14.84 11.28
C MET A 407 -9.47 -14.64 11.13
N SER A 408 -10.23 -15.73 10.97
CA SER A 408 -11.68 -15.66 10.80
C SER A 408 -12.40 -15.17 12.06
N LEU A 409 -11.84 -15.34 13.26
CA LEU A 409 -12.40 -14.72 14.47
C LEU A 409 -12.09 -13.21 14.52
N VAL A 410 -10.85 -12.82 14.21
CA VAL A 410 -10.42 -11.42 14.12
C VAL A 410 -11.20 -10.63 13.06
N GLU A 411 -11.66 -11.28 11.98
CA GLU A 411 -12.55 -10.70 10.97
C GLU A 411 -13.91 -10.22 11.52
N TYR A 412 -14.36 -10.71 12.68
CA TYR A 412 -15.66 -10.35 13.28
C TYR A 412 -15.50 -9.44 14.50
N ILE A 413 -14.51 -9.69 15.37
CA ILE A 413 -14.32 -8.99 16.66
C ILE A 413 -13.02 -8.18 16.76
N GLY A 414 -12.25 -8.08 15.68
CA GLY A 414 -10.97 -7.36 15.66
C GLY A 414 -9.83 -8.13 16.34
N SER A 415 -8.62 -7.58 16.31
CA SER A 415 -7.43 -8.17 16.95
C SER A 415 -7.33 -7.92 18.46
N ASP A 416 -8.10 -6.94 18.93
CA ASP A 416 -8.10 -6.31 20.24
C ASP A 416 -9.47 -6.35 20.93
N GLY A 417 -10.48 -6.94 20.29
CA GLY A 417 -11.87 -6.87 20.77
C GLY A 417 -12.51 -5.49 20.61
N ALA A 418 -11.95 -4.60 19.77
CA ALA A 418 -12.42 -3.22 19.63
C ALA A 418 -13.06 -2.86 18.29
N HIS A 419 -12.77 -3.61 17.22
CA HIS A 419 -13.35 -3.41 15.89
C HIS A 419 -14.36 -4.51 15.57
N PHE A 420 -15.63 -4.15 15.37
CA PHE A 420 -16.71 -5.09 15.12
C PHE A 420 -17.32 -4.90 13.75
N ASP A 421 -17.47 -5.99 12.99
CA ASP A 421 -18.27 -6.02 11.77
C ASP A 421 -19.72 -6.39 12.15
N PHE A 422 -20.48 -5.39 12.61
CA PHE A 422 -21.83 -5.59 13.16
C PHE A 422 -22.79 -6.23 12.17
N ASP A 423 -22.77 -5.82 10.89
CA ASP A 423 -23.62 -6.39 9.85
C ASP A 423 -23.29 -7.86 9.63
N ARG A 424 -22.01 -8.22 9.66
CA ARG A 424 -21.56 -9.60 9.48
C ARG A 424 -21.82 -10.49 10.70
N ILE A 425 -21.74 -9.95 11.92
CA ILE A 425 -22.18 -10.65 13.15
C ILE A 425 -23.70 -10.85 13.12
N ALA A 426 -24.47 -9.82 12.74
CA ALA A 426 -25.93 -9.89 12.68
C ALA A 426 -26.46 -10.83 11.57
N ALA A 427 -25.64 -11.13 10.57
CA ALA A 427 -25.92 -12.10 9.51
C ALA A 427 -25.61 -13.57 9.89
N LEU A 428 -25.09 -13.85 11.09
CA LEU A 428 -24.86 -15.21 11.56
C LEU A 428 -26.19 -15.90 11.90
N ALA A 429 -26.37 -17.16 11.49
CA ALA A 429 -27.65 -17.86 11.57
C ALA A 429 -28.24 -17.94 12.99
N ASP A 430 -27.38 -18.13 13.99
CA ASP A 430 -27.69 -18.22 15.42
C ASP A 430 -27.57 -16.87 16.16
N TYR A 431 -27.43 -15.74 15.45
CA TYR A 431 -27.26 -14.41 16.06
C TYR A 431 -28.37 -14.05 17.04
N ALA A 432 -29.64 -14.27 16.69
CA ALA A 432 -30.75 -13.93 17.57
C ALA A 432 -30.72 -14.71 18.90
N THR A 433 -30.29 -15.97 18.88
CA THR A 433 -30.14 -16.83 20.08
C THR A 433 -29.02 -16.35 21.00
N HIS A 434 -27.95 -15.77 20.43
CA HIS A 434 -26.77 -15.34 21.17
C HIS A 434 -26.64 -13.82 21.36
N PHE A 435 -27.59 -13.03 20.86
CA PHE A 435 -27.60 -11.57 20.92
C PHE A 435 -27.34 -11.04 22.33
N GLU A 436 -28.10 -11.51 23.33
CA GLU A 436 -27.95 -11.07 24.72
C GLU A 436 -26.60 -11.48 25.33
N SER A 437 -26.05 -12.64 24.94
CA SER A 437 -24.74 -13.10 25.41
C SER A 437 -23.60 -12.26 24.82
N ILE A 438 -23.73 -11.82 23.56
CA ILE A 438 -22.82 -10.88 22.91
C ILE A 438 -22.95 -9.50 23.57
N ARG A 439 -24.18 -8.98 23.70
CA ARG A 439 -24.49 -7.67 24.31
C ARG A 439 -23.97 -7.56 25.75
N GLY A 440 -24.27 -8.55 26.59
CA GLY A 440 -23.81 -8.61 27.98
C GLY A 440 -22.29 -8.76 28.11
N SER A 441 -21.62 -9.47 27.18
CA SER A 441 -20.15 -9.57 27.20
C SER A 441 -19.47 -8.26 26.80
N LEU A 442 -20.01 -7.54 25.80
CA LEU A 442 -19.54 -6.18 25.46
C LEU A 442 -19.75 -5.18 26.61
N GLN A 443 -20.88 -5.27 27.31
CA GLN A 443 -21.13 -4.46 28.52
C GLN A 443 -20.10 -4.76 29.62
N ARG A 444 -19.79 -6.04 29.91
CA ARG A 444 -18.71 -6.44 30.84
C ARG A 444 -17.31 -5.95 30.40
N MET A 445 -17.07 -5.84 29.09
CA MET A 445 -15.85 -5.23 28.54
C MET A 445 -15.82 -3.69 28.67
N GLY A 446 -16.86 -3.04 29.21
CA GLY A 446 -16.97 -1.58 29.31
C GLY A 446 -17.31 -0.91 27.98
N ARG A 447 -17.84 -1.66 27.00
CA ARG A 447 -18.17 -1.21 25.65
C ARG A 447 -19.69 -1.10 25.48
N GLY A 448 -20.33 -0.34 26.37
CA GLY A 448 -21.78 -0.15 26.40
C GLY A 448 -22.32 0.58 25.17
N ASP A 449 -21.52 1.46 24.59
CA ASP A 449 -21.70 2.13 23.30
C ASP A 449 -21.79 1.14 22.13
N VAL A 450 -20.83 0.21 22.06
CA VAL A 450 -20.78 -0.88 21.07
C VAL A 450 -21.96 -1.84 21.28
N ALA A 451 -22.27 -2.17 22.54
CA ALA A 451 -23.39 -3.04 22.90
C ALA A 451 -24.76 -2.46 22.53
N ALA A 452 -24.94 -1.14 22.68
CA ALA A 452 -26.14 -0.42 22.25
C ALA A 452 -26.21 -0.21 20.72
N SER A 453 -25.05 -0.27 20.04
CA SER A 453 -24.96 -0.19 18.57
C SER A 453 -25.16 -1.55 17.88
N LEU A 454 -25.26 -2.65 18.63
CA LEU A 454 -25.62 -3.94 18.06
C LEU A 454 -27.03 -3.86 17.47
N ARG A 455 -27.16 -4.25 16.21
CA ARG A 455 -28.46 -4.35 15.55
C ARG A 455 -29.31 -5.38 16.29
N GLU A 456 -30.40 -4.94 16.91
CA GLU A 456 -31.33 -5.87 17.56
C GLU A 456 -31.82 -6.92 16.53
N PRO A 457 -31.88 -8.20 16.91
CA PRO A 457 -32.55 -9.20 16.08
C PRO A 457 -33.99 -8.73 15.87
N PRO A 458 -34.58 -8.90 14.67
CA PRO A 458 -35.99 -8.58 14.46
C PRO A 458 -36.81 -9.27 15.54
N ALA A 459 -37.73 -8.54 16.16
CA ALA A 459 -38.59 -9.05 17.22
C ALA A 459 -39.17 -10.39 16.78
N GLN A 460 -38.79 -11.46 17.49
CA GLN A 460 -39.19 -12.80 17.10
C GLN A 460 -40.70 -12.91 17.30
N VAL A 461 -41.43 -12.98 16.19
CA VAL A 461 -42.85 -13.39 16.23
C VAL A 461 -42.85 -14.84 16.71
N LEU A 462 -43.10 -15.01 18.00
CA LEU A 462 -43.30 -16.32 18.62
C LEU A 462 -44.52 -16.96 17.96
N LEU A 463 -44.27 -17.97 17.12
CA LEU A 463 -45.34 -18.82 16.63
C LEU A 463 -45.97 -19.58 17.81
N PRO A 464 -47.24 -20.01 17.72
CA PRO A 464 -47.89 -20.81 18.76
C PRO A 464 -47.17 -22.11 19.13
N SER A 465 -46.20 -22.56 18.32
CA SER A 465 -45.32 -23.71 18.58
C SER A 465 -44.10 -23.40 19.44
N GLY A 466 -43.85 -22.14 19.82
CA GLY A 466 -42.67 -21.72 20.58
C GLY A 466 -41.36 -21.64 19.78
N GLU A 467 -41.38 -21.97 18.48
CA GLU A 467 -40.22 -21.81 17.60
C GLU A 467 -40.17 -20.41 16.97
N ALA A 468 -39.02 -19.75 17.08
CA ALA A 468 -38.77 -18.45 16.47
C ALA A 468 -38.35 -18.59 15.00
N VAL A 469 -39.24 -18.25 14.07
CA VAL A 469 -38.90 -18.13 12.64
C VAL A 469 -38.39 -16.72 12.36
N GLN A 470 -37.17 -16.59 11.86
CA GLN A 470 -36.58 -15.29 11.48
C GLN A 470 -37.25 -14.71 10.23
N ALA A 471 -38.30 -13.91 10.42
CA ALA A 471 -39.00 -13.20 9.36
C ALA A 471 -38.18 -11.98 8.85
N ARG A 472 -37.31 -12.19 7.86
CA ARG A 472 -36.72 -11.10 7.03
C ARG A 472 -36.46 -11.46 5.55
N MET A 473 -37.15 -12.48 5.02
CA MET A 473 -37.23 -12.65 3.57
C MET A 473 -38.43 -11.87 3.06
N SER A 474 -38.22 -10.89 2.17
CA SER A 474 -39.33 -10.15 1.55
C SER A 474 -40.25 -11.12 0.80
N VAL A 475 -41.55 -10.80 0.69
CA VAL A 475 -42.50 -11.69 0.01
C VAL A 475 -42.05 -12.01 -1.42
N SER A 476 -41.54 -11.01 -2.13
CA SER A 476 -40.94 -11.16 -3.46
C SER A 476 -39.76 -12.14 -3.50
N ALA A 477 -38.86 -12.10 -2.51
CA ALA A 477 -37.72 -13.02 -2.41
C ALA A 477 -38.15 -14.42 -1.96
N PHE A 478 -39.18 -14.53 -1.10
CA PHE A 478 -39.77 -15.80 -0.70
C PHE A 478 -40.41 -16.49 -1.90
N LEU A 479 -41.30 -15.79 -2.63
CA LEU A 479 -41.98 -16.33 -3.80
C LEU A 479 -40.96 -16.76 -4.87
N GLY A 480 -39.98 -15.91 -5.20
CA GLY A 480 -38.94 -16.26 -6.17
C GLY A 480 -38.08 -17.46 -5.75
N ARG A 481 -37.76 -17.59 -4.45
CA ARG A 481 -37.03 -18.76 -3.93
C ARG A 481 -37.91 -20.01 -3.92
N ALA A 482 -39.18 -19.90 -3.53
CA ALA A 482 -40.11 -21.02 -3.53
C ALA A 482 -40.33 -21.56 -4.94
N GLU A 483 -40.55 -20.68 -5.93
CA GLU A 483 -40.68 -21.04 -7.35
C GLU A 483 -39.43 -21.76 -7.88
N ALA A 484 -38.23 -21.27 -7.54
CA ALA A 484 -36.96 -21.86 -7.98
C ALA A 484 -36.65 -23.23 -7.35
N HIS A 485 -37.30 -23.58 -6.23
CA HIS A 485 -37.01 -24.78 -5.43
C HIS A 485 -38.25 -25.69 -5.26
N LEU A 486 -39.27 -25.56 -6.13
CA LEU A 486 -40.53 -26.30 -6.04
C LEU A 486 -40.37 -27.82 -5.92
N ASP A 487 -39.46 -28.43 -6.69
CA ASP A 487 -39.22 -29.88 -6.65
C ASP A 487 -38.69 -30.33 -5.29
N GLN A 488 -37.68 -29.63 -4.75
CA GLN A 488 -37.11 -29.95 -3.44
C GLN A 488 -38.14 -29.79 -2.31
N ILE A 489 -39.04 -28.81 -2.42
CA ILE A 489 -40.13 -28.61 -1.45
C ILE A 489 -41.16 -29.75 -1.56
N ALA A 490 -41.49 -30.18 -2.78
CA ALA A 490 -42.37 -31.32 -3.01
C ALA A 490 -41.77 -32.64 -2.49
N ASP A 491 -40.47 -32.86 -2.66
CA ASP A 491 -39.78 -34.06 -2.17
C ASP A 491 -39.67 -34.08 -0.64
N VAL A 492 -39.49 -32.93 0.03
CA VAL A 492 -39.60 -32.84 1.50
C VAL A 492 -41.02 -33.17 1.96
N ALA A 493 -42.05 -32.67 1.28
CA ALA A 493 -43.43 -33.00 1.60
C ALA A 493 -43.74 -34.49 1.44
N LYS A 494 -43.23 -35.16 0.39
CA LYS A 494 -43.33 -36.62 0.23
C LYS A 494 -42.61 -37.36 1.36
N LEU A 495 -41.36 -36.99 1.65
CA LEU A 495 -40.54 -37.61 2.69
C LEU A 495 -41.22 -37.54 4.08
N LEU A 496 -41.88 -36.42 4.40
CA LEU A 496 -42.66 -36.24 5.64
C LEU A 496 -43.95 -37.05 5.68
N ARG A 497 -44.64 -37.23 4.55
CA ARG A 497 -45.83 -38.09 4.44
C ARG A 497 -45.47 -39.56 4.60
N ASP A 498 -44.36 -39.98 3.99
CA ASP A 498 -43.83 -41.34 4.07
C ASP A 498 -43.25 -41.66 5.46
N ASN A 499 -42.83 -40.64 6.22
CA ASN A 499 -42.24 -40.77 7.55
C ASN A 499 -42.88 -39.81 8.57
N PRO A 500 -44.11 -40.08 9.08
CA PRO A 500 -44.86 -39.13 9.92
C PRO A 500 -44.23 -38.76 11.27
N GLY A 501 -43.18 -39.47 11.70
CA GLY A 501 -42.39 -39.17 12.89
C GLY A 501 -41.08 -38.40 12.61
N MET A 502 -40.79 -38.08 11.35
CA MET A 502 -39.59 -37.33 10.97
C MET A 502 -39.79 -35.84 11.21
N ASP A 503 -38.82 -35.20 11.86
CA ASP A 503 -38.77 -33.76 12.01
C ASP A 503 -38.59 -33.06 10.63
N MET A 504 -39.32 -31.95 10.42
CA MET A 504 -39.28 -31.15 9.19
C MET A 504 -37.89 -30.62 8.87
N ASP A 505 -37.13 -30.20 9.89
CA ASP A 505 -35.79 -29.66 9.70
C ASP A 505 -34.80 -30.75 9.28
N THR A 506 -35.02 -31.98 9.75
CA THR A 506 -34.30 -33.19 9.35
C THR A 506 -34.62 -33.60 7.91
N ALA A 507 -35.90 -33.60 7.53
CA ALA A 507 -36.34 -33.86 6.16
C ALA A 507 -35.77 -32.82 5.17
N ALA A 508 -35.85 -31.53 5.52
CA ALA A 508 -35.31 -30.45 4.70
C ALA A 508 -33.77 -30.53 4.55
N ASN A 509 -33.05 -30.91 5.61
CA ASN A 509 -31.60 -31.16 5.52
C ASN A 509 -31.26 -32.33 4.58
N LEU A 510 -32.04 -33.41 4.60
CA LEU A 510 -31.78 -34.61 3.78
C LEU A 510 -31.94 -34.32 2.27
N ILE A 511 -32.95 -33.52 1.91
CA ILE A 511 -33.25 -33.12 0.53
C ILE A 511 -32.43 -31.89 0.09
N GLY A 512 -31.81 -31.16 1.02
CA GLY A 512 -31.09 -29.91 0.73
C GLY A 512 -32.01 -28.71 0.49
N ALA A 513 -33.23 -28.75 1.02
CA ALA A 513 -34.23 -27.69 0.85
C ALA A 513 -34.07 -26.54 1.87
N SER A 514 -34.53 -25.35 1.48
CA SER A 514 -34.55 -24.15 2.34
C SER A 514 -35.54 -24.32 3.51
N LYS A 515 -35.04 -24.66 4.71
CA LYS A 515 -35.85 -24.84 5.94
C LYS A 515 -36.90 -23.75 6.17
N PRO A 516 -36.61 -22.43 6.05
CA PRO A 516 -37.63 -21.40 6.25
C PRO A 516 -38.73 -21.46 5.18
N THR A 517 -38.36 -21.76 3.93
CA THR A 517 -39.31 -21.89 2.82
C THR A 517 -40.23 -23.11 3.02
N VAL A 518 -39.66 -24.23 3.44
CA VAL A 518 -40.39 -25.46 3.79
C VAL A 518 -41.36 -25.20 4.96
N ARG A 519 -40.88 -24.62 6.08
CA ARG A 519 -41.69 -24.29 7.27
C ARG A 519 -42.87 -23.37 6.99
N ILE A 520 -42.73 -22.43 6.06
CA ILE A 520 -43.81 -21.52 5.65
C ILE A 520 -44.82 -22.25 4.77
N LEU A 521 -44.38 -23.00 3.75
CA LEU A 521 -45.27 -23.63 2.77
C LEU A 521 -45.96 -24.91 3.26
N LEU A 522 -45.33 -25.64 4.19
CA LEU A 522 -45.79 -26.95 4.64
C LEU A 522 -46.13 -26.98 6.13
N ASP A 523 -47.04 -27.86 6.52
CA ASP A 523 -47.26 -28.25 7.90
C ASP A 523 -46.29 -29.37 8.34
N GLY A 524 -46.32 -29.74 9.62
CA GLY A 524 -45.47 -30.80 10.19
C GLY A 524 -45.69 -32.21 9.62
N ARG A 525 -46.65 -32.40 8.71
CA ARG A 525 -46.97 -33.67 8.04
C ARG A 525 -46.74 -33.62 6.52
N GLY A 526 -46.15 -32.53 6.01
CA GLY A 526 -45.94 -32.35 4.58
C GLY A 526 -47.21 -32.03 3.78
N ALA A 527 -48.29 -31.57 4.43
CA ALA A 527 -49.42 -30.96 3.75
C ALA A 527 -49.11 -29.50 3.41
N VAL A 528 -49.61 -29.01 2.27
CA VAL A 528 -49.44 -27.60 1.87
C VAL A 528 -50.37 -26.74 2.72
N ARG A 529 -49.85 -25.66 3.32
CA ARG A 529 -50.66 -24.73 4.11
C ARG A 529 -51.58 -23.89 3.23
N ASP A 530 -52.68 -23.42 3.81
CA ASP A 530 -53.57 -22.49 3.12
C ASP A 530 -52.90 -21.12 2.92
N ALA A 531 -53.38 -20.38 1.91
CA ALA A 531 -52.81 -19.08 1.56
C ALA A 531 -52.84 -18.09 2.73
N ARG A 532 -53.91 -18.03 3.54
CA ARG A 532 -54.02 -17.06 4.64
C ARG A 532 -53.04 -17.38 5.77
N SER A 533 -52.83 -18.67 6.09
CA SER A 533 -51.78 -19.07 7.03
C SER A 533 -50.39 -18.66 6.54
N ILE A 534 -50.16 -18.59 5.22
CA ILE A 534 -48.89 -18.17 4.63
C ILE A 534 -48.76 -16.65 4.60
N GLU A 535 -49.84 -15.92 4.26
CA GLU A 535 -49.91 -14.46 4.32
C GLU A 535 -49.57 -13.94 5.73
N GLY A 536 -50.04 -14.62 6.78
CA GLY A 536 -49.72 -14.31 8.17
C GLY A 536 -48.25 -14.44 8.59
N HIS A 537 -47.36 -14.98 7.74
CA HIS A 537 -45.90 -14.98 7.97
C HIS A 537 -45.19 -13.74 7.41
N PHE A 538 -45.90 -12.80 6.79
CA PHE A 538 -45.30 -11.64 6.12
C PHE A 538 -45.97 -10.30 6.48
N ASP A 539 -45.16 -9.37 7.01
CA ASP A 539 -45.57 -7.97 7.15
C ASP A 539 -45.63 -7.28 5.79
N GLY A 540 -46.76 -6.65 5.47
CA GLY A 540 -46.91 -5.78 4.31
C GLY A 540 -46.91 -6.48 2.96
N MET A 541 -47.59 -7.63 2.83
CA MET A 541 -47.78 -8.28 1.53
C MET A 541 -48.54 -7.36 0.56
N ASP A 542 -47.90 -7.02 -0.57
CA ASP A 542 -48.55 -6.27 -1.65
C ASP A 542 -49.55 -7.12 -2.44
N SER A 543 -50.48 -6.45 -3.13
CA SER A 543 -51.56 -7.10 -3.90
C SER A 543 -51.04 -7.99 -5.03
N ALA A 544 -49.89 -7.68 -5.62
CA ALA A 544 -49.27 -8.51 -6.65
C ALA A 544 -48.71 -9.82 -6.07
N SER A 545 -48.14 -9.77 -4.87
CA SER A 545 -47.59 -10.91 -4.16
C SER A 545 -48.70 -11.82 -3.60
N SER A 546 -49.78 -11.24 -3.05
CA SER A 546 -50.98 -11.99 -2.65
C SER A 546 -51.63 -12.67 -3.86
N ALA A 547 -51.70 -12.02 -5.03
CA ALA A 547 -52.19 -12.65 -6.26
C ALA A 547 -51.30 -13.80 -6.79
N ARG A 548 -49.98 -13.75 -6.53
CA ARG A 548 -49.02 -14.79 -6.95
C ARG A 548 -48.96 -16.00 -6.03
N LEU A 549 -49.24 -15.83 -4.74
CA LEU A 549 -49.15 -16.91 -3.75
C LEU A 549 -50.07 -18.11 -4.09
N PRO A 550 -51.38 -17.96 -4.41
CA PRO A 550 -52.22 -19.07 -4.85
C PRO A 550 -51.66 -19.84 -6.05
N GLN A 551 -51.03 -19.14 -7.01
CA GLN A 551 -50.44 -19.76 -8.20
C GLN A 551 -49.18 -20.58 -7.88
N LEU A 552 -48.44 -20.22 -6.83
CA LEU A 552 -47.33 -21.02 -6.31
C LEU A 552 -47.86 -22.28 -5.59
N LEU A 553 -48.88 -22.14 -4.74
CA LEU A 553 -49.46 -23.25 -3.99
C LEU A 553 -50.13 -24.28 -4.91
N ASP A 554 -50.86 -23.82 -5.92
CA ASP A 554 -51.48 -24.69 -6.93
C ASP A 554 -50.44 -25.50 -7.71
N ARG A 555 -49.33 -24.87 -8.14
CA ARG A 555 -48.19 -25.59 -8.76
C ARG A 555 -47.57 -26.62 -7.81
N LEU A 556 -47.36 -26.27 -6.54
CA LEU A 556 -46.82 -27.20 -5.53
C LEU A 556 -47.75 -28.39 -5.31
N SER A 557 -49.06 -28.15 -5.20
CA SER A 557 -50.08 -29.20 -5.08
C SER A 557 -50.09 -30.13 -6.31
N ARG A 558 -50.11 -29.57 -7.53
CA ARG A 558 -50.09 -30.36 -8.77
C ARG A 558 -48.82 -31.23 -8.90
N ARG A 559 -47.67 -30.77 -8.39
CA ARG A 559 -46.44 -31.60 -8.32
C ARG A 559 -46.48 -32.69 -7.24
N LEU A 560 -47.16 -32.44 -6.13
CA LEU A 560 -47.39 -33.44 -5.08
C LEU A 560 -48.38 -34.52 -5.50
N GLU A 561 -49.33 -34.18 -6.36
CA GLU A 561 -50.26 -35.10 -7.02
C GLU A 561 -49.66 -35.83 -8.23
N GLY A 562 -48.46 -35.45 -8.68
CA GLY A 562 -47.79 -36.03 -9.85
C GLY A 562 -48.38 -35.62 -11.20
N SER A 563 -49.13 -34.52 -11.25
CA SER A 563 -49.91 -34.06 -12.41
C SER A 563 -49.13 -33.17 -13.40
N GLU A 564 -48.00 -32.59 -13.00
CA GLU A 564 -47.25 -31.60 -13.80
C GLU A 564 -45.85 -32.10 -14.21
N ALA A 565 -45.56 -32.14 -15.51
CA ALA A 565 -44.23 -32.43 -16.07
C ALA A 565 -43.41 -31.15 -16.27
N ALA A 566 -42.09 -31.22 -16.05
CA ALA A 566 -41.22 -30.04 -16.01
C ALA A 566 -41.07 -29.31 -17.38
N PRO A 567 -41.16 -27.96 -17.42
CA PRO A 567 -41.04 -27.19 -18.66
C PRO A 567 -39.59 -26.85 -19.04
N ALA A 568 -39.31 -26.80 -20.35
CA ALA A 568 -38.01 -26.41 -20.91
C ALA A 568 -37.90 -24.88 -21.11
N ALA A 569 -36.69 -24.31 -20.93
CA ALA A 569 -36.46 -22.86 -20.87
C ALA A 569 -36.00 -22.22 -22.19
N ALA A 570 -36.45 -20.98 -22.45
CA ALA A 570 -36.01 -20.10 -23.54
C ALA A 570 -35.98 -18.62 -23.10
N GLY A 571 -35.15 -17.77 -23.71
CA GLY A 571 -34.88 -16.39 -23.24
C GLY A 571 -35.04 -15.27 -24.28
N GLY A 572 -35.06 -14.01 -23.82
CA GLY A 572 -35.20 -12.80 -24.64
C GLY A 572 -34.77 -11.49 -23.94
N PRO A 573 -34.59 -10.35 -24.67
CA PRO A 573 -33.54 -9.35 -24.33
C PRO A 573 -33.97 -7.86 -24.32
N MET A 574 -33.12 -6.91 -23.83
CA MET A 574 -32.87 -5.60 -24.52
C MET A 574 -31.76 -4.66 -23.98
N LYS A 575 -30.99 -4.11 -24.94
CA LYS A 575 -30.46 -2.72 -25.16
C LYS A 575 -29.82 -1.81 -24.08
N THR A 576 -28.55 -1.48 -24.36
CA THR A 576 -27.95 -0.13 -24.59
C THR A 576 -27.83 0.92 -23.46
N MET A 577 -26.58 1.33 -23.19
CA MET A 577 -26.26 2.71 -22.76
C MET A 577 -24.91 3.23 -23.30
N LEU A 578 -24.72 4.55 -23.27
CA LEU A 578 -23.61 5.33 -23.86
C LEU A 578 -22.19 5.02 -23.33
N LEU A 579 -21.17 5.23 -24.16
CA LEU A 579 -19.76 5.06 -23.81
C LEU A 579 -19.11 6.27 -23.10
N LYS A 580 -18.39 5.97 -22.01
CA LYS A 580 -17.15 6.61 -21.50
C LYS A 580 -16.47 5.56 -20.61
N GLY A 581 -15.16 5.29 -20.61
CA GLY A 581 -14.09 5.73 -21.52
C GLY A 581 -12.74 5.01 -21.28
N TYR A 582 -11.85 5.05 -22.28
CA TYR A 582 -10.39 4.88 -22.12
C TYR A 582 -9.79 6.24 -21.61
N SER A 583 -8.51 6.44 -21.25
CA SER A 583 -7.31 6.16 -22.06
C SER A 583 -5.98 6.52 -21.38
N VAL A 584 -4.86 6.06 -21.97
CA VAL A 584 -3.66 6.90 -22.14
C VAL A 584 -3.66 7.31 -23.61
N SER A 585 -3.90 8.59 -23.88
CA SER A 585 -4.23 9.06 -25.23
C SER A 585 -3.03 9.02 -26.18
N LYS A 586 -3.05 8.10 -27.15
CA LYS A 586 -2.54 8.41 -28.50
C LYS A 586 -3.70 8.99 -29.30
N LEU A 587 -3.64 10.29 -29.63
CA LEU A 587 -4.47 10.86 -30.67
C LEU A 587 -3.77 10.63 -32.01
N GLN A 588 -4.42 9.95 -32.95
CA GLN A 588 -3.98 9.94 -34.34
C GLN A 588 -4.22 11.33 -34.94
N PRO A 589 -3.36 11.82 -35.85
CA PRO A 589 -3.68 12.98 -36.66
C PRO A 589 -4.78 12.61 -37.66
N SER A 590 -5.89 13.34 -37.64
CA SER A 590 -6.94 13.19 -38.65
C SER A 590 -6.40 13.53 -40.04
N ALA A 591 -6.51 12.59 -40.97
CA ALA A 591 -6.29 12.88 -42.39
C ALA A 591 -7.46 13.72 -42.91
N VAL A 592 -7.15 14.74 -43.71
CA VAL A 592 -8.13 15.46 -44.52
C VAL A 592 -8.64 14.47 -45.58
N VAL A 593 -9.91 14.08 -45.50
CA VAL A 593 -10.57 13.31 -46.57
C VAL A 593 -11.10 14.30 -47.59
N ALA A 594 -10.39 14.40 -48.72
CA ALA A 594 -10.96 15.01 -49.91
C ALA A 594 -12.03 14.07 -50.49
N SER A 595 -13.22 14.61 -50.75
CA SER A 595 -14.33 13.88 -51.35
C SER A 595 -13.97 13.36 -52.75
N ARG A 596 -14.29 12.09 -53.03
CA ARG A 596 -14.59 11.66 -54.40
C ARG A 596 -15.63 10.55 -54.40
N ALA A 597 -16.68 10.74 -55.18
CA ALA A 597 -17.74 9.77 -55.38
C ALA A 597 -17.33 8.73 -56.45
N ASP A 598 -17.96 7.56 -56.41
CA ASP A 598 -18.74 7.00 -57.53
C ASP A 598 -19.55 5.77 -57.03
N GLY A 599 -20.74 5.53 -57.62
CA GLY A 599 -21.69 4.47 -57.23
C GLY A 599 -21.57 3.18 -58.07
N PRO A 600 -22.66 2.46 -58.44
CA PRO A 600 -24.08 2.72 -58.11
C PRO A 600 -25.01 1.46 -57.93
N ARG A 601 -26.33 1.73 -57.70
CA ARG A 601 -27.56 0.88 -57.96
C ARG A 601 -27.79 -0.38 -57.09
N ALA A 602 -29.02 -0.75 -56.67
CA ALA A 602 -30.39 -0.50 -57.18
C ALA A 602 -31.42 -0.36 -56.01
N GLY A 603 -32.52 0.42 -56.11
CA GLY A 603 -33.89 -0.02 -56.52
C GLY A 603 -34.68 -0.60 -55.33
N THR A 604 -35.93 -0.24 -54.96
CA THR A 604 -37.05 0.62 -55.47
C THR A 604 -37.86 1.15 -54.23
N GLY A 605 -38.94 1.95 -54.28
CA GLY A 605 -39.61 2.76 -55.33
C GLY A 605 -41.06 3.20 -54.95
N GLN A 606 -41.56 4.29 -55.55
CA GLN A 606 -42.96 4.78 -55.61
C GLN A 606 -43.64 5.44 -54.35
N PRO A 607 -44.68 6.32 -54.52
CA PRO A 607 -44.55 7.72 -54.03
C PRO A 607 -45.79 8.44 -53.42
N GLN A 608 -45.53 9.63 -52.84
CA GLN A 608 -46.42 10.83 -52.74
C GLN A 608 -47.73 10.76 -51.90
N PRO A 609 -48.41 11.89 -51.56
CA PRO A 609 -48.19 13.29 -51.99
C PRO A 609 -47.96 14.33 -50.86
N ALA A 610 -47.81 15.58 -51.26
CA ALA A 610 -47.57 16.75 -50.40
C ALA A 610 -48.86 17.44 -49.91
N VAL A 611 -48.73 18.25 -48.84
CA VAL A 611 -49.68 19.31 -48.46
C VAL A 611 -48.88 20.57 -48.11
N THR A 612 -49.45 21.75 -48.39
CA THR A 612 -48.76 23.04 -48.45
C THR A 612 -49.51 24.10 -47.62
N VAL A 613 -48.79 25.17 -47.21
CA VAL A 613 -49.30 26.47 -46.70
C VAL A 613 -49.90 26.51 -45.28
N ALA A 614 -49.27 27.26 -44.37
CA ALA A 614 -49.84 28.50 -43.78
C ALA A 614 -48.95 29.12 -42.66
N GLU A 615 -48.38 30.29 -42.95
CA GLU A 615 -48.09 31.37 -41.98
C GLU A 615 -49.39 32.23 -41.80
N PRO A 616 -49.53 33.25 -40.89
CA PRO A 616 -48.46 34.15 -40.40
C PRO A 616 -48.55 34.75 -38.96
N GLY A 617 -47.50 35.49 -38.58
CA GLY A 617 -47.57 36.68 -37.72
C GLY A 617 -47.17 36.52 -36.23
N ALA A 618 -46.68 37.55 -35.52
CA ALA A 618 -46.18 38.88 -35.93
C ALA A 618 -45.42 39.59 -34.79
N GLY A 619 -44.47 40.48 -35.12
CA GLY A 619 -43.85 41.50 -34.24
C GLY A 619 -42.66 41.05 -33.37
N GLY A 620 -41.58 41.83 -33.21
CA GLY A 620 -41.16 43.08 -33.89
C GLY A 620 -40.14 43.91 -33.07
N SER A 621 -39.22 44.62 -33.76
CA SER A 621 -38.57 45.90 -33.35
C SER A 621 -37.68 45.92 -32.06
N GLN A 622 -36.51 46.57 -31.92
CA GLN A 622 -35.59 47.47 -32.68
C GLN A 622 -34.13 47.03 -32.33
N GLU A 623 -33.01 47.24 -33.06
CA GLU A 623 -32.52 48.25 -34.03
C GLU A 623 -31.74 49.44 -33.40
N ILE A 624 -30.69 49.91 -34.11
CA ILE A 624 -29.84 51.13 -33.93
C ILE A 624 -28.66 51.07 -32.92
N ASP A 625 -27.41 51.52 -33.20
CA ASP A 625 -26.54 51.53 -34.41
C ASP A 625 -25.09 52.04 -34.09
N ASP A 626 -24.19 51.99 -35.09
CA ASP A 626 -22.96 52.78 -35.36
C ASP A 626 -21.66 52.64 -34.50
N ILE A 627 -20.46 52.26 -35.01
CA ILE A 627 -19.63 52.66 -36.20
C ILE A 627 -19.04 54.09 -36.02
N PRO A 628 -17.69 54.37 -36.14
CA PRO A 628 -16.92 54.19 -37.40
C PRO A 628 -15.40 53.84 -37.39
N THR A 629 -15.04 52.90 -38.26
CA THR A 629 -14.22 52.98 -39.50
C THR A 629 -12.96 53.86 -39.69
N GLY A 630 -11.93 53.27 -40.33
CA GLY A 630 -10.89 53.92 -41.19
C GLY A 630 -9.44 53.50 -40.84
N ILE A 631 -8.39 53.47 -41.70
CA ILE A 631 -8.12 53.75 -43.14
C ILE A 631 -6.67 53.20 -43.41
N ALA A 632 -6.18 52.68 -44.56
CA ALA A 632 -6.75 52.22 -45.83
C ALA A 632 -5.76 51.22 -46.55
N LEU A 633 -5.53 51.34 -47.87
CA LEU A 633 -4.79 50.43 -48.79
C LEU A 633 -3.37 50.90 -49.18
N THR A 634 -2.54 49.98 -49.70
CA THR A 634 -1.75 50.21 -50.94
C THR A 634 -1.39 48.88 -51.63
N GLU A 635 -1.57 48.83 -52.94
CA GLU A 635 -1.11 47.76 -53.85
C GLU A 635 0.16 48.20 -54.58
N GLN A 636 1.03 47.25 -54.96
CA GLN A 636 1.89 47.38 -56.13
C GLN A 636 2.35 46.00 -56.61
N ASP A 637 2.25 45.78 -57.92
CA ASP A 637 2.55 44.52 -58.61
C ASP A 637 4.02 44.39 -59.07
N GLU A 638 4.30 43.19 -59.55
CA GLU A 638 5.29 42.79 -60.57
C GLU A 638 6.57 42.00 -60.17
N ASP A 639 6.79 41.02 -61.04
CA ASP A 639 7.97 40.26 -61.41
C ASP A 639 8.37 38.90 -60.79
N ASP A 640 8.63 37.99 -61.74
CA ASP A 640 8.73 36.54 -61.64
C ASP A 640 10.18 36.08 -61.39
N ALA A 641 10.43 35.32 -60.32
CA ALA A 641 11.64 34.49 -60.21
C ALA A 641 11.45 33.33 -59.18
N PRO A 642 11.62 32.06 -59.58
CA PRO A 642 11.37 30.93 -58.67
C PRO A 642 12.56 30.66 -57.73
N GLN A 643 12.54 31.25 -56.53
CA GLN A 643 13.49 30.91 -55.46
C GLN A 643 13.03 29.68 -54.63
N PRO A 644 13.96 28.86 -54.10
CA PRO A 644 13.65 27.56 -53.55
C PRO A 644 12.88 27.64 -52.24
N ARG A 645 11.77 26.89 -52.15
CA ARG A 645 10.93 26.80 -50.94
C ARG A 645 11.79 26.49 -49.70
N PRO A 646 11.73 27.31 -48.63
CA PRO A 646 12.43 26.98 -47.40
C PRO A 646 11.90 25.66 -46.86
N ARG A 647 12.81 24.74 -46.52
CA ARG A 647 12.46 23.43 -45.94
C ARG A 647 11.58 23.67 -44.71
N GLY A 648 10.41 23.03 -44.71
CA GLY A 648 9.34 23.36 -43.78
C GLY A 648 9.80 23.38 -42.32
N ARG A 649 9.39 24.43 -41.59
CA ARG A 649 9.50 24.50 -40.12
C ARG A 649 9.04 23.16 -39.55
N SER A 650 9.95 22.43 -38.92
CA SER A 650 9.60 21.23 -38.18
C SER A 650 8.73 21.65 -37.00
N VAL A 651 7.42 21.40 -37.10
CA VAL A 651 6.51 21.59 -35.97
C VAL A 651 6.99 20.66 -34.87
N ALA A 652 7.60 21.23 -33.82
CA ALA A 652 8.22 20.48 -32.75
C ALA A 652 7.15 19.61 -32.09
N ARG A 653 7.26 18.28 -32.25
CA ARG A 653 6.32 17.34 -31.63
C ARG A 653 6.45 17.42 -30.11
N VAL A 654 5.42 17.97 -29.47
CA VAL A 654 5.29 18.06 -28.01
C VAL A 654 5.05 16.64 -27.44
N PRO A 655 5.70 16.28 -26.32
CA PRO A 655 5.71 14.90 -25.80
C PRO A 655 4.45 14.49 -25.02
N ASP A 656 3.81 13.39 -25.42
CA ASP A 656 2.49 12.96 -24.93
C ASP A 656 2.47 12.20 -23.57
N ARG A 657 3.60 12.04 -22.86
CA ARG A 657 3.68 11.06 -21.75
C ARG A 657 3.68 11.66 -20.34
N THR A 658 2.62 11.33 -19.61
CA THR A 658 2.50 11.44 -18.15
C THR A 658 2.92 10.14 -17.46
N ILE A 659 3.83 10.22 -16.50
CA ILE A 659 4.21 9.11 -15.61
C ILE A 659 3.43 9.17 -14.30
N ILE A 660 2.90 8.00 -13.90
CA ILE A 660 2.24 7.75 -12.62
C ILE A 660 3.15 6.83 -11.79
N VAL A 661 3.39 7.19 -10.53
CA VAL A 661 4.24 6.45 -9.58
C VAL A 661 3.39 6.06 -8.37
N ASP A 662 3.18 4.77 -8.13
CA ASP A 662 2.49 4.27 -6.94
C ASP A 662 3.46 3.90 -5.80
N HIS A 663 2.91 3.54 -4.63
CA HIS A 663 3.69 3.13 -3.45
C HIS A 663 4.51 1.85 -3.64
N ARG A 664 4.36 1.14 -4.77
CA ARG A 664 5.11 -0.09 -5.14
C ARG A 664 6.09 0.17 -6.28
N THR A 665 6.08 1.38 -6.85
CA THR A 665 6.88 1.77 -7.99
C THR A 665 8.29 2.11 -7.53
N GLU A 666 9.10 1.08 -7.34
CA GLU A 666 10.54 1.25 -7.13
C GLU A 666 11.19 1.81 -8.40
N GLN A 667 12.13 2.75 -8.25
CA GLN A 667 12.97 3.15 -9.37
C GLN A 667 13.88 1.98 -9.75
N PRO A 668 13.98 1.60 -11.04
CA PRO A 668 14.85 0.52 -11.49
C PRO A 668 16.29 0.64 -10.94
N SER A 669 16.78 -0.48 -10.40
CA SER A 669 18.14 -0.63 -9.87
C SER A 669 19.17 -0.73 -11.01
N VAL A 670 20.44 -0.50 -10.68
CA VAL A 670 21.55 -0.72 -11.61
C VAL A 670 21.56 -2.18 -12.04
N GLY A 671 21.50 -2.45 -13.35
CA GLY A 671 21.42 -3.79 -13.93
C GLY A 671 20.01 -4.23 -14.35
N SER A 672 18.95 -3.63 -13.79
CA SER A 672 17.61 -3.79 -14.38
C SER A 672 17.51 -2.96 -15.68
N GLY A 673 16.99 -3.55 -16.76
CA GLY A 673 16.90 -2.89 -18.05
C GLY A 673 16.13 -1.57 -17.94
N ASP A 674 16.84 -0.45 -18.15
CA ASP A 674 16.42 0.89 -17.71
C ASP A 674 15.06 1.30 -18.33
N MET A 675 14.00 1.06 -17.57
CA MET A 675 12.62 1.25 -18.01
C MET A 675 12.34 2.71 -18.36
N LEU A 676 12.97 3.64 -17.64
CA LEU A 676 12.85 5.06 -17.92
C LEU A 676 13.53 5.38 -19.25
N LYS A 677 14.74 4.87 -19.52
CA LYS A 677 15.35 5.02 -20.86
C LYS A 677 14.43 4.50 -21.96
N ARG A 678 13.77 3.35 -21.79
CA ARG A 678 12.83 2.84 -22.81
C ARG A 678 11.60 3.76 -23.00
N ILE A 679 11.11 4.42 -21.95
CA ILE A 679 9.98 5.36 -22.04
C ILE A 679 10.39 6.66 -22.73
N TYR A 680 11.60 7.16 -22.46
CA TYR A 680 12.04 8.50 -22.86
C TYR A 680 12.96 8.58 -24.09
N ARG A 681 13.61 7.49 -24.52
CA ARG A 681 14.63 7.49 -25.59
C ARG A 681 14.16 8.04 -26.95
N ASN A 682 12.87 7.90 -27.28
CA ASN A 682 12.33 8.26 -28.59
C ASN A 682 11.40 9.49 -28.48
N GLU A 683 10.09 9.25 -28.31
CA GLU A 683 9.02 10.25 -28.39
C GLU A 683 9.04 11.33 -27.29
N ASN A 684 9.92 11.23 -26.28
CA ASN A 684 9.89 12.10 -25.10
C ASN A 684 11.27 12.60 -24.68
N ALA A 685 12.25 12.63 -25.60
CA ALA A 685 13.61 13.07 -25.28
C ALA A 685 13.67 14.49 -24.68
N SER A 686 12.74 15.38 -25.07
CA SER A 686 12.57 16.74 -24.53
C SER A 686 12.10 16.80 -23.06
N LEU A 687 11.57 15.70 -22.52
CA LEU A 687 11.24 15.56 -21.09
C LEU A 687 12.40 15.01 -20.26
N VAL A 688 13.51 14.61 -20.91
CA VAL A 688 14.76 14.28 -20.22
C VAL A 688 15.53 15.57 -19.97
N ARG A 689 15.72 15.91 -18.71
CA ARG A 689 16.54 17.05 -18.29
C ARG A 689 17.97 16.56 -18.06
N PRO A 690 18.95 16.93 -18.90
CA PRO A 690 20.35 16.62 -18.65
C PRO A 690 20.85 17.38 -17.40
N PRO A 691 22.03 17.04 -16.86
CA PRO A 691 22.82 18.01 -16.12
C PRO A 691 22.97 19.28 -16.97
N ARG A 692 22.84 20.46 -16.37
CA ARG A 692 22.83 21.76 -17.05
C ARG A 692 23.44 22.84 -16.17
N SER A 693 23.90 23.93 -16.76
CA SER A 693 24.25 25.15 -16.01
C SER A 693 23.13 25.61 -15.07
N PHE A 694 23.53 26.18 -13.93
CA PHE A 694 22.69 26.80 -12.91
C PHE A 694 22.64 28.32 -13.00
N GLU A 695 23.37 28.93 -13.93
CA GLU A 695 23.35 30.36 -14.25
C GLU A 695 21.94 31.01 -14.20
N PRO A 696 20.90 30.50 -14.92
CA PRO A 696 19.56 31.09 -14.87
C PRO A 696 18.76 30.81 -13.57
N ASP A 697 19.28 29.99 -12.66
CA ASP A 697 18.60 29.53 -11.44
C ASP A 697 19.46 29.76 -10.17
N ARG A 698 20.40 30.72 -10.19
CA ARG A 698 21.41 30.91 -9.13
C ARG A 698 20.88 30.85 -7.69
N GLN A 699 19.80 31.58 -7.39
CA GLN A 699 19.19 31.61 -6.05
C GLN A 699 18.71 30.24 -5.56
N ARG A 700 18.35 29.34 -6.49
CA ARG A 700 17.83 28.00 -6.20
C ARG A 700 18.92 26.99 -5.90
N GLN A 701 20.17 27.29 -6.28
CA GLN A 701 21.29 26.36 -6.16
C GLN A 701 21.67 26.09 -4.69
N PRO A 702 21.86 27.10 -3.81
CA PRO A 702 22.05 26.87 -2.37
C PRO A 702 20.87 26.13 -1.71
N LEU A 703 19.62 26.47 -2.10
CA LEU A 703 18.41 25.81 -1.58
C LEU A 703 18.35 24.31 -1.95
N ARG A 704 18.83 23.93 -3.14
CA ARG A 704 18.96 22.52 -3.56
C ARG A 704 20.07 21.79 -2.81
N TRP A 705 21.19 22.45 -2.52
CA TRP A 705 22.23 21.89 -1.67
C TRP A 705 21.70 21.62 -0.26
N LEU A 706 21.12 22.64 0.38
CA LEU A 706 20.50 22.56 1.70
C LEU A 706 19.45 21.45 1.78
N SER A 707 18.46 21.45 0.88
CA SER A 707 17.42 20.41 0.86
C SER A 707 17.98 18.99 0.72
N THR A 708 19.11 18.83 0.04
CA THR A 708 19.77 17.53 -0.15
C THR A 708 20.48 17.08 1.12
N VAL A 709 21.23 17.97 1.76
CA VAL A 709 21.89 17.71 3.05
C VAL A 709 20.87 17.35 4.13
N LEU A 710 19.79 18.14 4.23
CA LEU A 710 18.72 17.89 5.18
C LEU A 710 17.98 16.57 4.90
N LYS A 711 17.68 16.24 3.64
CA LYS A 711 17.07 14.93 3.32
C LYS A 711 17.99 13.74 3.67
N GLN A 712 19.31 13.91 3.60
CA GLN A 712 20.25 12.86 4.01
C GLN A 712 20.23 12.66 5.53
N GLU A 713 20.19 13.74 6.31
CA GLU A 713 20.15 13.68 7.78
C GLU A 713 18.77 13.22 8.31
N PHE A 714 17.68 13.53 7.59
CA PHE A 714 16.30 13.18 7.93
C PHE A 714 15.65 12.17 6.96
N PRO A 715 16.11 10.90 6.89
CA PRO A 715 15.63 9.90 5.94
C PRO A 715 14.19 9.41 6.19
N GLY A 716 13.54 9.86 7.27
CA GLY A 716 12.10 9.69 7.46
C GLY A 716 11.25 10.53 6.50
N GLY A 717 11.82 11.63 5.99
CA GLY A 717 11.22 12.44 4.93
C GLY A 717 11.47 11.83 3.55
N LEU A 718 10.40 11.60 2.77
CA LEU A 718 10.54 11.14 1.39
C LEU A 718 11.06 12.26 0.48
N GLU A 719 10.83 13.51 0.87
CA GLU A 719 11.33 14.72 0.23
C GLU A 719 11.60 15.81 1.27
N VAL A 720 12.48 16.74 0.89
CA VAL A 720 12.66 18.04 1.53
C VAL A 720 12.68 19.09 0.42
N GLN A 721 12.01 20.20 0.67
CA GLN A 721 11.97 21.40 -0.17
C GLN A 721 12.35 22.62 0.67
N CYS A 722 12.98 23.61 0.04
CA CYS A 722 13.26 24.91 0.63
C CYS A 722 12.71 26.04 -0.26
N TYR A 723 12.28 27.12 0.37
CA TYR A 723 11.86 28.37 -0.28
C TYR A 723 12.55 29.54 0.40
N PHE A 724 12.96 30.55 -0.36
CA PHE A 724 13.55 31.77 0.17
C PHE A 724 12.57 32.94 0.05
N GLU A 725 12.25 33.56 1.18
CA GLU A 725 11.52 34.82 1.23
C GLU A 725 12.55 35.97 1.33
N PRO A 726 12.66 36.87 0.34
CA PRO A 726 13.71 37.89 0.29
C PRO A 726 13.51 39.00 1.33
N ARG A 727 14.38 40.00 1.29
CA ARG A 727 14.43 41.10 2.28
C ARG A 727 13.62 42.34 1.87
N GLU A 728 12.95 42.32 0.73
CA GLU A 728 12.30 43.50 0.14
C GLU A 728 10.79 43.54 0.39
N SER A 729 10.13 42.37 0.45
CA SER A 729 8.69 42.16 0.73
C SER A 729 8.25 42.72 2.10
N GLU A 730 7.56 43.86 2.11
CA GLU A 730 7.19 44.65 3.30
C GLU A 730 6.67 43.81 4.49
N GLY A 731 7.47 43.67 5.56
CA GLY A 731 7.10 42.80 6.68
C GLY A 731 8.24 42.48 7.66
N LYS A 732 7.91 41.87 8.80
CA LYS A 732 8.87 41.56 9.88
C LYS A 732 9.67 40.26 9.68
N ASN A 733 9.32 39.44 8.68
CA ASN A 733 9.88 38.10 8.45
C ASN A 733 10.85 38.03 7.24
N LYS A 734 11.52 39.14 6.95
CA LYS A 734 12.34 39.38 5.74
C LYS A 734 13.67 38.58 5.70
N GLY A 735 13.96 37.95 4.57
CA GLY A 735 15.21 37.22 4.32
C GLY A 735 15.31 35.92 5.11
N VAL A 736 14.32 35.03 4.96
CA VAL A 736 14.25 33.74 5.67
C VAL A 736 14.17 32.57 4.69
N VAL A 737 14.72 31.43 5.09
CA VAL A 737 14.58 30.17 4.36
C VAL A 737 13.51 29.31 5.03
N VAL A 738 12.37 29.13 4.37
CA VAL A 738 11.33 28.19 4.77
C VAL A 738 11.74 26.80 4.32
N VAL A 739 11.75 25.83 5.24
CA VAL A 739 12.14 24.44 4.99
C VAL A 739 10.96 23.54 5.35
N SER A 740 10.62 22.56 4.51
CA SER A 740 9.61 21.55 4.85
C SER A 740 9.94 20.18 4.26
N SER A 741 9.46 19.15 4.94
CA SER A 741 9.33 17.77 4.47
C SER A 741 7.84 17.39 4.33
N ASN A 742 7.55 16.20 3.82
CA ASN A 742 6.20 15.68 3.62
C ASN A 742 5.60 14.97 4.87
N SER A 743 6.16 15.22 6.06
CA SER A 743 5.74 14.62 7.34
C SER A 743 5.88 15.64 8.46
N THR A 744 4.85 15.77 9.31
CA THR A 744 4.85 16.77 10.40
C THR A 744 5.88 16.42 11.47
N LYS A 745 6.08 15.13 11.76
CA LYS A 745 7.16 14.66 12.65
C LYS A 745 8.54 15.08 12.13
N VAL A 746 8.80 14.92 10.83
CA VAL A 746 10.09 15.31 10.23
C VAL A 746 10.27 16.83 10.24
N ASN A 747 9.19 17.61 10.10
CA ASN A 747 9.25 19.07 10.27
C ASN A 747 9.66 19.46 11.71
N ALA A 748 9.11 18.81 12.74
CA ALA A 748 9.53 19.07 14.12
C ALA A 748 11.02 18.75 14.35
N ASP A 749 11.51 17.61 13.82
CA ASP A 749 12.92 17.23 13.89
C ASP A 749 13.84 18.21 13.12
N LEU A 750 13.42 18.64 11.92
CA LEU A 750 14.12 19.64 11.08
C LEU A 750 14.27 20.98 11.81
N GLU A 751 13.22 21.45 12.46
CA GLU A 751 13.26 22.74 13.14
C GLU A 751 14.14 22.70 14.39
N ALA A 752 14.04 21.66 15.21
CA ALA A 752 14.92 21.46 16.36
C ALA A 752 16.39 21.42 15.94
N PHE A 753 16.69 20.82 14.79
CA PHE A 753 18.03 20.79 14.20
C PHE A 753 18.51 22.16 13.69
N LEU A 754 17.68 22.85 12.90
CA LEU A 754 18.02 24.14 12.28
C LEU A 754 18.13 25.26 13.32
N MET A 755 17.17 25.36 14.25
CA MET A 755 17.17 26.37 15.31
C MET A 755 18.25 26.10 16.38
N GLY A 756 18.65 24.84 16.55
CA GLY A 756 19.75 24.45 17.43
C GLY A 756 21.15 24.68 16.86
N GLY A 757 21.29 25.35 15.71
CA GLY A 757 22.58 25.60 15.05
C GLY A 757 23.31 24.33 14.58
N ARG A 758 22.62 23.18 14.52
CA ARG A 758 23.25 21.89 14.21
C ARG A 758 23.65 21.75 12.75
N LEU A 759 23.11 22.60 11.86
CA LEU A 759 23.53 22.68 10.47
C LEU A 759 24.99 23.15 10.35
N GLN A 760 25.39 24.16 11.10
CA GLN A 760 26.74 24.70 11.10
C GLN A 760 27.74 23.64 11.61
N ALA A 761 27.41 22.95 12.70
CA ALA A 761 28.20 21.82 13.19
C ALA A 761 28.29 20.67 12.16
N LEU A 762 27.16 20.30 11.52
CA LEU A 762 27.12 19.29 10.46
C LEU A 762 28.04 19.63 9.28
N LEU A 763 28.08 20.91 8.88
CA LEU A 763 28.94 21.38 7.80
C LEU A 763 30.42 21.33 8.21
N ALA A 764 30.78 21.80 9.41
CA ALA A 764 32.16 21.76 9.90
C ALA A 764 32.68 20.32 10.13
N GLU A 765 31.84 19.41 10.64
CA GLU A 765 32.23 18.04 10.99
C GLU A 765 32.25 17.08 9.80
N LYS A 766 31.26 17.17 8.90
CA LYS A 766 31.03 16.15 7.85
C LYS A 766 31.38 16.62 6.44
N ALA A 767 31.76 17.87 6.20
CA ALA A 767 32.19 18.31 4.87
C ALA A 767 33.47 17.55 4.46
N PRO A 768 33.44 16.78 3.36
CA PRO A 768 34.64 16.11 2.89
C PRO A 768 35.59 17.12 2.24
N ALA A 769 36.89 16.91 2.42
CA ALA A 769 37.92 17.74 1.79
C ALA A 769 37.74 17.78 0.26
N GLN A 770 37.88 18.99 -0.31
CA GLN A 770 37.86 19.20 -1.76
C GLN A 770 39.27 19.01 -2.37
N PRO A 771 39.39 18.66 -3.66
CA PRO A 771 38.32 18.45 -4.64
C PRO A 771 37.69 17.05 -4.57
N LEU A 772 36.36 17.00 -4.64
CA LEU A 772 35.63 15.74 -4.79
C LEU A 772 35.64 15.24 -6.24
N SER A 773 35.64 13.92 -6.42
CA SER A 773 35.39 13.31 -7.73
C SER A 773 34.01 13.71 -8.26
N LYS A 774 33.92 13.99 -9.58
CA LYS A 774 32.64 14.21 -10.30
C LYS A 774 31.65 13.03 -10.21
N HIS A 775 32.13 11.86 -9.77
CA HIS A 775 31.34 10.65 -9.55
C HIS A 775 31.00 10.40 -8.06
N ALA A 776 31.42 11.26 -7.14
CA ALA A 776 31.03 11.17 -5.74
C ALA A 776 29.49 11.28 -5.59
N PRO A 777 28.88 10.62 -4.59
CA PRO A 777 27.45 10.73 -4.28
C PRO A 777 26.98 12.18 -4.24
N ARG A 778 25.81 12.46 -4.82
CA ARG A 778 25.24 13.81 -4.95
C ARG A 778 25.13 14.52 -3.61
N GLU A 779 24.82 13.77 -2.56
CA GLU A 779 24.71 14.22 -1.18
C GLU A 779 26.06 14.74 -0.64
N GLN A 780 27.15 14.00 -0.88
CA GLN A 780 28.50 14.44 -0.49
C GLN A 780 28.95 15.68 -1.26
N ARG A 781 28.65 15.76 -2.58
CA ARG A 781 28.97 16.94 -3.40
C ARG A 781 28.21 18.18 -2.92
N HIS A 782 26.92 18.03 -2.63
CA HIS A 782 26.08 19.11 -2.12
C HIS A 782 26.52 19.58 -0.72
N LEU A 783 26.93 18.65 0.16
CA LEU A 783 27.47 18.95 1.48
C LEU A 783 28.78 19.76 1.39
N ALA A 784 29.74 19.27 0.60
CA ALA A 784 31.03 19.95 0.40
C ALA A 784 30.87 21.33 -0.22
N LYS A 785 29.93 21.47 -1.17
CA LYS A 785 29.62 22.76 -1.80
C LYS A 785 29.02 23.72 -0.79
N LEU A 786 27.94 23.32 -0.09
CA LEU A 786 27.30 24.18 0.91
C LEU A 786 28.33 24.66 1.95
N ALA A 787 29.12 23.75 2.53
CA ALA A 787 30.18 24.10 3.48
C ALA A 787 31.18 25.11 2.91
N SER A 788 31.75 24.85 1.73
CA SER A 788 32.71 25.76 1.09
C SER A 788 32.17 27.15 0.77
N ARG A 789 30.83 27.31 0.66
CA ARG A 789 30.17 28.61 0.45
C ARG A 789 29.69 29.28 1.74
N MET A 790 29.73 28.59 2.87
CA MET A 790 29.61 29.23 4.18
C MET A 790 30.94 29.87 4.61
N GLU A 791 32.07 29.32 4.16
CA GLU A 791 33.43 29.71 4.56
C GLU A 791 34.13 30.66 3.57
N GLY A 792 33.61 30.80 2.34
CA GLY A 792 34.28 31.53 1.27
C GLY A 792 33.34 32.11 0.22
N VAL A 793 33.91 32.92 -0.67
CA VAL A 793 33.18 33.66 -1.72
C VAL A 793 32.63 32.70 -2.77
N ASP A 794 31.37 32.88 -3.15
CA ASP A 794 30.80 32.22 -4.34
C ASP A 794 31.56 32.72 -5.60
N PRO A 795 32.23 31.87 -6.40
CA PRO A 795 32.91 32.26 -7.63
C PRO A 795 31.95 32.75 -8.73
N HIS A 796 30.63 32.58 -8.56
CA HIS A 796 29.61 33.15 -9.43
C HIS A 796 28.48 33.79 -8.61
N PRO A 797 28.79 34.79 -7.77
CA PRO A 797 27.84 35.36 -6.85
C PRO A 797 26.78 36.14 -7.65
N THR A 798 25.52 35.96 -7.30
CA THR A 798 24.48 36.94 -7.60
C THR A 798 23.94 37.48 -6.30
N GLU A 799 23.33 38.67 -6.34
CA GLU A 799 22.68 39.27 -5.16
C GLU A 799 21.69 38.28 -4.51
N ALA A 800 20.88 37.60 -5.34
CA ALA A 800 19.93 36.60 -4.87
C ALA A 800 20.59 35.31 -4.32
N SER A 801 21.68 34.79 -4.90
CA SER A 801 22.38 33.63 -4.29
C SER A 801 23.09 34.00 -2.99
N THR A 802 23.63 35.21 -2.91
CA THR A 802 24.28 35.77 -1.74
C THR A 802 23.28 35.93 -0.59
N ALA A 803 22.12 36.56 -0.85
CA ALA A 803 21.07 36.74 0.15
C ALA A 803 20.54 35.41 0.73
N VAL A 804 20.48 34.34 -0.09
CA VAL A 804 20.14 32.98 0.38
C VAL A 804 21.25 32.42 1.28
N LEU A 805 22.52 32.51 0.87
CA LEU A 805 23.66 32.03 1.65
C LEU A 805 23.78 32.78 2.99
N GLU A 806 23.58 34.10 3.01
CA GLU A 806 23.51 34.90 4.23
C GLU A 806 22.36 34.49 5.16
N ALA A 807 21.20 34.11 4.61
CA ALA A 807 20.08 33.63 5.41
C ALA A 807 20.39 32.27 6.05
N ILE A 808 21.05 31.38 5.32
CA ILE A 808 21.56 30.09 5.82
C ILE A 808 22.63 30.32 6.91
N ALA A 809 23.58 31.23 6.66
CA ALA A 809 24.68 31.55 7.59
C ALA A 809 24.15 32.08 8.93
N ALA A 810 23.24 33.04 8.86
CA ALA A 810 22.58 33.65 10.02
C ALA A 810 21.53 32.76 10.70
N GLY A 811 21.35 31.50 10.26
CA GLY A 811 20.37 30.58 10.84
C GLY A 811 18.91 31.02 10.68
N ARG A 812 18.60 31.86 9.68
CA ARG A 812 17.28 32.47 9.47
C ARG A 812 16.30 31.49 8.84
N PHE A 813 15.96 30.44 9.57
CA PHE A 813 15.05 29.40 9.13
C PHE A 813 13.61 29.60 9.63
N ARG A 814 12.66 29.00 8.91
CA ARG A 814 11.28 28.74 9.34
C ARG A 814 10.87 27.34 8.91
N VAL A 815 10.07 26.65 9.71
CA VAL A 815 9.59 25.29 9.41
C VAL A 815 8.08 25.21 9.69
N PRO A 816 7.23 24.78 8.75
CA PRO A 816 5.79 24.70 8.96
C PRO A 816 5.42 23.65 10.04
N ARG A 817 4.77 24.10 11.11
CA ARG A 817 4.34 23.27 12.26
C ARG A 817 2.85 22.89 12.29
N HIS A 818 2.02 23.39 11.37
CA HIS A 818 0.61 23.04 11.36
C HIS A 818 0.42 21.52 11.32
N ASP A 819 -0.65 21.03 11.96
CA ASP A 819 -0.94 19.61 11.96
C ASP A 819 -1.57 19.16 10.63
N TYR A 820 -0.69 19.08 9.62
CA TYR A 820 -1.00 18.50 8.32
C TYR A 820 -1.18 16.98 8.36
N ASP A 821 -1.03 16.31 9.51
CA ASP A 821 -1.14 14.84 9.60
C ASP A 821 -2.48 14.41 10.27
N SER A 822 -3.13 15.27 11.07
CA SER A 822 -4.50 15.07 11.63
C SER A 822 -5.60 16.00 11.09
N GLY A 823 -5.25 17.11 10.42
CA GLY A 823 -6.21 18.08 9.89
C GLY A 823 -7.08 17.58 8.72
N PRO A 824 -8.05 18.39 8.23
CA PRO A 824 -8.98 18.03 7.15
C PRO A 824 -8.30 17.85 5.77
N THR A 825 -7.06 18.30 5.61
CA THR A 825 -6.19 18.07 4.45
C THR A 825 -5.00 17.17 4.84
N PRO A 826 -5.23 15.93 5.32
CA PRO A 826 -4.18 15.15 5.93
C PRO A 826 -3.19 14.64 4.87
N PHE A 827 -1.90 14.76 5.21
CA PHE A 827 -0.73 14.48 4.40
C PHE A 827 -0.63 15.42 3.18
N LEU A 828 0.22 16.44 3.28
CA LEU A 828 0.64 17.27 2.14
C LEU A 828 2.11 17.01 1.76
N HIS A 829 2.42 17.10 0.46
CA HIS A 829 3.79 17.23 -0.06
C HIS A 829 4.47 18.50 0.46
N ALA A 830 5.81 18.46 0.53
CA ALA A 830 6.60 19.50 1.18
C ALA A 830 6.37 20.89 0.55
N GLU A 831 6.31 20.98 -0.77
CA GLU A 831 6.07 22.25 -1.46
C GLU A 831 4.66 22.84 -1.21
N ARG A 832 3.64 22.01 -0.97
CA ARG A 832 2.29 22.47 -0.60
C ARG A 832 2.25 23.03 0.82
N ARG A 833 2.91 22.34 1.77
CA ARG A 833 3.09 22.85 3.14
C ARG A 833 3.81 24.20 3.16
N ILE A 834 4.76 24.41 2.24
CA ILE A 834 5.41 25.71 2.06
C ILE A 834 4.45 26.75 1.45
N LYS A 835 3.63 26.42 0.43
CA LYS A 835 2.61 27.35 -0.10
C LYS A 835 1.63 27.80 0.99
N ASP A 836 1.11 26.87 1.78
CA ASP A 836 0.23 27.20 2.91
C ASP A 836 0.95 28.10 3.92
N TYR A 837 2.16 27.74 4.35
CA TYR A 837 2.92 28.57 5.31
C TYR A 837 3.27 29.96 4.78
N VAL A 838 3.64 30.10 3.50
CA VAL A 838 3.99 31.40 2.89
C VAL A 838 2.75 32.29 2.79
N ARG A 839 1.59 31.72 2.41
CA ARG A 839 0.30 32.43 2.46
C ARG A 839 -0.03 32.85 3.89
N ASP A 840 0.00 31.92 4.84
CA ASP A 840 -0.55 32.14 6.18
C ASP A 840 0.38 32.97 7.09
N ALA A 841 1.70 32.94 6.86
CA ALA A 841 2.70 33.63 7.70
C ALA A 841 3.28 34.91 7.07
N PHE A 842 3.22 35.06 5.74
CA PHE A 842 3.76 36.22 5.01
C PHE A 842 2.71 36.97 4.18
N ASP A 843 1.46 36.49 4.10
CA ASP A 843 0.39 37.06 3.27
C ASP A 843 0.78 37.19 1.78
N ALA A 844 1.54 36.22 1.29
CA ALA A 844 2.16 36.25 -0.03
C ALA A 844 1.86 34.99 -0.85
N PRO A 845 1.81 35.08 -2.20
CA PRO A 845 1.80 33.91 -3.08
C PRO A 845 3.19 33.23 -3.10
N LEU A 846 3.22 31.91 -3.32
CA LEU A 846 4.49 31.18 -3.41
C LEU A 846 5.19 31.43 -4.75
N GLU A 847 6.29 32.18 -4.74
CA GLU A 847 7.12 32.36 -5.93
C GLU A 847 7.93 31.09 -6.27
N LEU A 848 7.51 30.38 -7.31
CA LEU A 848 8.09 29.11 -7.72
C LEU A 848 9.58 29.16 -8.10
N ASP A 849 10.10 30.33 -8.48
CA ASP A 849 11.53 30.52 -8.81
C ASP A 849 12.42 30.74 -7.58
N ARG A 850 11.81 30.97 -6.41
CA ARG A 850 12.48 30.90 -5.10
C ARG A 850 12.28 29.54 -4.41
N LEU A 851 11.43 28.67 -4.95
CA LEU A 851 11.26 27.29 -4.50
C LEU A 851 12.29 26.35 -5.14
N ALA A 852 13.02 25.59 -4.31
CA ALA A 852 13.90 24.53 -4.79
C ALA A 852 14.15 23.46 -3.74
N GLY A 853 14.33 22.22 -4.18
CA GLY A 853 14.77 21.17 -3.27
C GLY A 853 15.03 19.85 -3.94
N THR A 854 14.66 18.77 -3.26
CA THR A 854 15.11 17.44 -3.68
C THR A 854 14.37 16.93 -4.90
N MET A 855 13.04 17.10 -5.00
CA MET A 855 12.21 16.63 -6.11
C MET A 855 11.53 17.79 -6.87
N ARG A 856 11.09 17.54 -8.10
CA ARG A 856 10.15 18.43 -8.79
C ARG A 856 8.77 18.32 -8.15
N PRO A 857 7.98 19.41 -8.09
CA PRO A 857 6.57 19.33 -7.76
C PRO A 857 5.89 18.25 -8.60
N CYS A 858 5.15 17.36 -7.94
CA CYS A 858 4.42 16.30 -8.64
C CYS A 858 3.33 16.89 -9.54
N GLY A 859 2.77 16.14 -10.50
CA GLY A 859 1.78 16.68 -11.44
C GLY A 859 0.65 17.49 -10.78
N ASN A 860 0.03 16.92 -9.73
CA ASN A 860 -1.00 17.59 -8.91
C ASN A 860 -0.45 18.84 -8.18
N CYS A 861 0.72 18.72 -7.54
CA CYS A 861 1.31 19.84 -6.80
C CYS A 861 1.75 20.97 -7.74
N ALA A 862 2.19 20.66 -8.97
CA ALA A 862 2.50 21.68 -9.95
C ALA A 862 1.25 22.46 -10.40
N ASP A 863 0.08 21.82 -10.52
CA ASP A 863 -1.18 22.53 -10.77
C ASP A 863 -1.61 23.35 -9.53
N GLU A 864 -1.54 22.80 -8.31
CA GLU A 864 -1.87 23.53 -7.08
C GLU A 864 -0.91 24.66 -6.69
N LEU A 865 0.31 24.67 -7.24
CA LEU A 865 1.26 25.77 -7.10
C LEU A 865 1.19 26.76 -8.27
N ASP A 866 0.16 26.66 -9.11
CA ASP A 866 -0.08 27.55 -10.25
C ASP A 866 1.10 27.58 -11.25
N ALA A 867 1.85 26.48 -11.34
CA ALA A 867 2.92 26.35 -12.30
C ALA A 867 2.35 26.39 -13.72
N GLY A 868 3.00 27.14 -14.63
CA GLY A 868 2.65 27.14 -16.04
C GLY A 868 2.93 25.81 -16.74
N PRO A 869 2.40 25.60 -17.96
CA PRO A 869 2.62 24.38 -18.75
C PRO A 869 4.08 24.17 -19.18
N GLU A 870 4.86 25.24 -19.33
CA GLU A 870 6.28 25.23 -19.66
C GLU A 870 7.19 24.76 -18.51
N ARG A 871 6.75 24.95 -17.24
CA ARG A 871 7.55 24.58 -16.07
C ARG A 871 7.69 23.04 -15.94
N PRO A 872 8.92 22.49 -15.80
CA PRO A 872 9.12 21.04 -15.70
C PRO A 872 8.47 20.41 -14.46
N ARG A 873 7.54 19.46 -14.69
CA ARG A 873 6.80 18.75 -13.63
C ARG A 873 7.42 17.40 -13.28
N GLY A 874 7.27 16.96 -12.04
CA GLY A 874 7.59 15.60 -11.60
C GLY A 874 6.52 14.59 -12.04
N PRO A 875 6.71 13.29 -11.76
CA PRO A 875 5.67 12.29 -11.98
C PRO A 875 4.46 12.52 -11.06
N PHE A 876 3.31 11.95 -11.40
CA PHE A 876 2.14 11.91 -10.53
C PHE A 876 2.33 10.82 -9.47
N PHE A 877 2.72 11.19 -8.26
CA PHE A 877 2.76 10.25 -7.14
C PHE A 877 1.33 9.92 -6.69
N MET A 878 1.02 8.64 -6.48
CA MET A 878 -0.27 8.14 -5.99
C MET A 878 -0.27 7.91 -4.46
N SER A 879 0.60 8.61 -3.74
CA SER A 879 0.68 8.62 -2.27
C SER A 879 -0.59 9.18 -1.61
N LYS A 880 -0.75 9.01 -0.29
CA LYS A 880 -1.72 9.82 0.46
C LYS A 880 -1.39 11.32 0.32
N ALA A 881 -0.10 11.67 0.39
CA ALA A 881 0.39 13.05 0.44
C ALA A 881 0.12 13.94 -0.80
N SER A 882 -0.36 13.36 -1.89
CA SER A 882 -0.59 14.01 -3.18
C SER A 882 -2.07 14.07 -3.58
N ARG A 883 -2.98 13.66 -2.68
CA ARG A 883 -4.42 13.52 -2.93
C ARG A 883 -5.32 14.58 -2.28
N PRO A 884 -5.00 15.24 -1.15
CA PRO A 884 -5.90 16.26 -0.59
C PRO A 884 -6.18 17.35 -1.62
N GLY A 885 -7.45 17.70 -1.78
CA GLY A 885 -7.91 18.69 -2.76
C GLY A 885 -7.98 18.24 -4.22
N VAL A 886 -7.52 17.03 -4.59
CA VAL A 886 -7.34 16.63 -5.99
C VAL A 886 -8.01 15.30 -6.36
N THR A 887 -8.93 15.36 -7.33
CA THR A 887 -9.49 14.18 -8.02
C THR A 887 -8.45 13.58 -8.98
N GLY A 888 -7.43 12.93 -8.44
CA GLY A 888 -6.20 12.55 -9.15
C GLY A 888 -6.32 11.68 -10.43
N LYS A 889 -7.53 11.28 -10.86
CA LYS A 889 -7.77 10.75 -12.22
C LYS A 889 -8.08 11.86 -13.23
N GLU A 890 -8.90 12.83 -12.86
CA GLU A 890 -9.33 13.95 -13.70
C GLU A 890 -8.16 14.89 -13.98
N ASP A 891 -7.31 15.14 -12.98
CA ASP A 891 -6.07 15.92 -13.12
C ASP A 891 -5.05 15.27 -14.06
N ILE A 892 -4.92 13.94 -14.01
CA ILE A 892 -4.09 13.19 -14.97
C ILE A 892 -4.70 13.28 -16.37
N GLU A 893 -6.02 13.10 -16.51
CA GLU A 893 -6.71 13.22 -17.80
C GLU A 893 -6.63 14.64 -18.38
N ARG A 894 -6.66 15.67 -17.54
CA ARG A 894 -6.42 17.08 -17.89
C ARG A 894 -5.00 17.27 -18.40
N ASN A 895 -3.99 16.89 -17.61
CA ASN A 895 -2.58 17.04 -18.01
C ASN A 895 -2.24 16.24 -19.28
N VAL A 896 -2.82 15.05 -19.48
CA VAL A 896 -2.69 14.28 -20.73
C VAL A 896 -3.36 14.98 -21.92
N ARG A 897 -4.57 15.54 -21.74
CA ARG A 897 -5.29 16.29 -22.78
C ARG A 897 -4.53 17.55 -23.20
N GLU A 898 -3.95 18.25 -22.23
CA GLU A 898 -3.14 19.46 -22.41
C GLU A 898 -1.67 19.17 -22.79
N ARG A 899 -1.29 17.90 -22.97
CA ARG A 899 0.07 17.45 -23.31
C ARG A 899 1.15 17.93 -22.32
N ARG A 900 0.79 18.11 -21.05
CA ARG A 900 1.71 18.43 -19.94
C ARG A 900 2.49 17.17 -19.53
N GLY A 901 3.61 16.93 -20.22
CA GLY A 901 4.46 15.77 -19.98
C GLY A 901 5.28 15.82 -18.68
N THR A 902 5.48 14.67 -18.03
CA THR A 902 6.28 14.58 -16.79
C THR A 902 7.78 14.48 -17.09
N SER A 903 8.59 15.37 -16.51
CA SER A 903 10.04 15.44 -16.73
C SER A 903 10.84 14.52 -15.80
N VAL A 904 11.83 13.82 -16.35
CA VAL A 904 12.84 13.06 -15.60
C VAL A 904 14.22 13.68 -15.75
N THR A 905 15.09 13.41 -14.78
CA THR A 905 16.47 13.91 -14.76
C THR A 905 17.42 12.82 -15.23
N MET A 906 18.41 13.17 -16.05
CA MET A 906 19.56 12.32 -16.32
C MET A 906 20.66 12.61 -15.29
N ALA A 907 20.96 11.63 -14.46
CA ALA A 907 22.10 11.68 -13.55
C ALA A 907 23.43 11.62 -14.32
N ARG A 908 24.53 12.13 -13.75
CA ARG A 908 25.88 12.15 -14.33
C ARG A 908 26.39 10.77 -14.76
N GLY A 909 25.94 9.70 -14.11
CA GLY A 909 26.18 8.31 -14.53
C GLY A 909 25.33 7.85 -15.73
N GLY A 910 24.75 8.78 -16.50
CA GLY A 910 23.86 8.51 -17.64
C GLY A 910 22.57 7.78 -17.27
N ARG A 911 22.13 7.77 -16.00
CA ARG A 911 20.94 7.05 -15.52
C ARG A 911 19.74 7.99 -15.42
N LEU A 912 18.58 7.59 -15.94
CA LEU A 912 17.36 8.40 -15.76
C LEU A 912 16.74 8.19 -14.37
N THR A 913 16.21 9.27 -13.79
CA THR A 913 15.59 9.26 -12.47
C THR A 913 14.51 10.33 -12.31
N PHE A 914 13.49 10.02 -11.51
CA PHE A 914 12.52 10.99 -11.00
C PHE A 914 12.76 11.31 -9.51
N LYS A 915 13.77 10.71 -8.87
CA LYS A 915 14.05 10.92 -7.43
C LYS A 915 14.72 12.27 -7.12
N HIS A 916 15.15 13.02 -8.14
CA HIS A 916 15.57 14.40 -7.96
C HIS A 916 15.34 15.31 -9.18
N ASP A 917 15.23 16.62 -8.94
CA ASP A 917 15.07 17.64 -9.99
C ASP A 917 16.36 17.93 -10.78
N SER A 918 17.55 17.83 -10.17
CA SER A 918 18.80 17.97 -10.92
C SER A 918 19.93 17.18 -10.26
N ASP A 919 20.79 16.59 -11.10
CA ASP A 919 22.12 16.07 -10.73
C ASP A 919 23.24 16.99 -11.26
N SER A 920 22.87 18.14 -11.84
CA SER A 920 23.77 19.28 -11.92
C SER A 920 24.00 19.87 -10.54
N ASP A 921 25.05 20.66 -10.47
CA ASP A 921 25.85 20.84 -9.27
C ASP A 921 26.55 22.22 -9.30
N SER A 922 26.91 22.70 -10.49
CA SER A 922 27.62 23.94 -10.84
C SER A 922 27.54 24.21 -12.35
N ASP A 923 28.00 25.38 -12.81
CA ASP A 923 28.00 25.71 -14.25
C ASP A 923 29.11 25.01 -15.04
N ILE A 924 30.14 24.57 -14.33
CA ILE A 924 31.26 23.75 -14.82
C ILE A 924 30.76 22.36 -15.32
N ASP A 925 29.47 22.07 -15.18
CA ASP A 925 28.81 20.84 -15.60
C ASP A 925 28.00 20.96 -16.90
N GLY A 926 27.97 22.15 -17.52
CA GLY A 926 27.28 22.45 -18.78
C GLY A 926 28.15 22.29 -20.01
#